data_AF-A0AA36IJG0-F1
#
_entry.id   AF-A0AA36IJG0-F1
#
_cell.length_a   1.000
_cell.length_b   1.000
_cell.length_c   1.000
_cell.angle_alpha   90.00
_cell.angle_beta   90.00
_cell.angle_gamma   90.00
#
_symmetry.space_group_name_H-M   'P 1'
#
loop_
_entity.id
_entity.type
_entity.pdbx_description
1 polymer ?
#
loop_
_entity_poly.entity_id
_entity_poly.type
_entity_poly.pdbx_seq_one_letter_code
_entity_poly.pdbx_strand_id
1 'polypeptide(L)'
;MTKVLAEDAALLAALAQNLSRNHSQHDAQHLANSARASAVPRLAELPALSCVGQAFVERGSSPQDLANVLRTFAKAAALHTALLNFTRQSARLAECTQQHLANLLRGFATLAAADMPLASMLRAFGRLLPECTPQSLANVSWGTASLQTTQAPLMAGVGALATARALEPKPQESTNSCRAFAALLAAPWPPLAAAAEAAAQKRAELRPQDVAGLARALAACVLVWRPPSTDVSQFGRQDIANGAWASATTRIREGPLMDSAARAACGLIRTLDAQDAANSLWGSRKLETSAPQLFEMAAVRFDELEEPAPQNLAMAAWASASAAFQRAAPLEAANVRAKAMVGDFAVRDLANLLWSSPALELQIDEDLFGRALQTLLHKLPAEIANVRTHVLRGRQEPLEAFEFLNSILQIGWAAAFSGRRVQRLEDLLRAGLADIGAALDATCRAWLTLGCTRQRSGSGLEQPRVLLDVADMAVVLKPAHWEVDARPPEEAFLGAAPGAARLSSFLQGAYSCAEYPLLFSEEHQFGLIHRLDVPSSGLILVGKTFRGYFALRWQQDTYDLGRHYLVLCHGQVQQQVVNARIKTTKTYPATSYVSAEGKTAWTWLRPLCVLCRGSADFTLLLVVIRTGRTHQIRVHARHIGHPTVMDEKYADPAVCAADAVWCPRNFLHRFQVTFEDLSGTVRRCSAPLPADLLQALRELTPAREAQEVWQSLLTGWLPSV
;
A
#
# COMPACT_ATOMS: atom_id res chain seq x y z
N MET A 1 16.84 45.40 -2.44
CA MET A 1 17.10 44.21 -1.58
C MET A 1 18.44 44.30 -0.86
N THR A 2 19.57 44.46 -1.55
CA THR A 2 20.93 44.48 -0.95
C THR A 2 21.17 45.62 0.06
N LYS A 3 20.52 46.78 -0.12
CA LYS A 3 20.62 47.94 0.79
C LYS A 3 19.82 47.77 2.10
N VAL A 4 18.61 47.21 1.98
CA VAL A 4 17.74 46.83 3.12
C VAL A 4 18.37 45.72 3.96
N LEU A 5 18.97 44.72 3.30
CA LEU A 5 19.73 43.64 3.96
C LEU A 5 20.96 44.15 4.73
N ALA A 6 21.60 45.21 4.26
CA ALA A 6 22.76 45.81 4.93
C ALA A 6 22.36 46.68 6.14
N GLU A 7 21.24 47.40 6.04
CA GLU A 7 20.67 48.21 7.13
C GLU A 7 20.16 47.33 8.29
N ASP A 8 19.48 46.21 7.99
CA ASP A 8 19.01 45.25 8.99
C ASP A 8 20.16 44.49 9.69
N ALA A 9 21.23 44.15 8.96
CA ALA A 9 22.43 43.52 9.53
C ALA A 9 23.21 44.48 10.45
N ALA A 10 23.29 45.77 10.09
CA ALA A 10 23.90 46.79 10.92
C ALA A 10 23.08 47.05 12.20
N LEU A 11 21.76 47.04 12.11
CA LEU A 11 20.85 47.18 13.25
C LEU A 11 20.99 45.99 14.23
N LEU A 12 21.03 44.76 13.71
CA LEU A 12 21.25 43.54 14.51
C LEU A 12 22.64 43.52 15.15
N ALA A 13 23.69 43.98 14.46
CA ALA A 13 25.03 44.11 15.01
C ALA A 13 25.12 45.17 16.11
N ALA A 14 24.44 46.32 15.93
CA ALA A 14 24.38 47.38 16.93
C ALA A 14 23.60 46.96 18.19
N LEU A 15 22.49 46.22 18.02
CA LEU A 15 21.73 45.65 19.14
C LEU A 15 22.51 44.55 19.88
N ALA A 16 23.27 43.70 19.15
CA ALA A 16 24.15 42.70 19.76
C ALA A 16 25.31 43.34 20.54
N GLN A 17 25.90 44.42 20.03
CA GLN A 17 26.90 45.21 20.76
C GLN A 17 26.29 45.90 21.99
N ASN A 18 25.07 46.42 21.92
CA ASN A 18 24.38 46.98 23.07
C ASN A 18 24.04 45.92 24.13
N LEU A 19 23.63 44.71 23.73
CA LEU A 19 23.43 43.58 24.65
C LEU A 19 24.71 43.12 25.34
N SER A 20 25.86 43.19 24.65
CA SER A 20 27.16 42.91 25.26
C SER A 20 27.55 43.94 26.33
N ARG A 21 27.05 45.18 26.22
CA ARG A 21 27.37 46.31 27.11
C ARG A 21 26.35 46.54 28.23
N ASN A 22 25.06 46.31 27.99
CA ASN A 22 23.98 46.53 28.95
C ASN A 22 23.35 45.21 29.42
N HIS A 23 23.26 45.07 30.75
CA HIS A 23 22.85 43.85 31.44
C HIS A 23 21.33 43.73 31.67
N SER A 24 20.49 44.26 30.75
CA SER A 24 19.02 44.30 30.94
C SER A 24 18.27 43.16 30.22
N GLN A 25 17.26 42.59 30.89
CA GLN A 25 16.38 41.53 30.38
C GLN A 25 15.46 42.00 29.24
N HIS A 26 15.20 43.31 29.17
CA HIS A 26 14.25 43.94 28.24
C HIS A 26 14.81 44.03 26.80
N ASP A 27 16.13 44.19 26.68
CA ASP A 27 16.84 44.31 25.40
C ASP A 27 16.94 42.96 24.65
N ALA A 28 17.01 41.87 25.40
CA ALA A 28 17.08 40.49 24.87
C ALA A 28 15.75 40.07 24.22
N GLN A 29 14.63 40.40 24.87
CA GLN A 29 13.28 40.17 24.34
C GLN A 29 13.03 41.03 23.09
N HIS A 30 13.54 42.27 23.07
CA HIS A 30 13.48 43.14 21.89
C HIS A 30 14.28 42.60 20.71
N LEU A 31 15.50 42.10 20.95
CA LEU A 31 16.32 41.48 19.90
C LEU A 31 15.63 40.26 19.29
N ALA A 32 15.05 39.39 20.13
CA ALA A 32 14.30 38.22 19.67
C ALA A 32 13.05 38.60 18.87
N ASN A 33 12.36 39.69 19.24
CA ASN A 33 11.21 40.22 18.52
C ASN A 33 11.59 40.91 17.20
N SER A 34 12.72 41.61 17.15
CA SER A 34 13.24 42.24 15.93
C SER A 34 13.77 41.20 14.93
N ALA A 35 14.51 40.19 15.38
CA ALA A 35 14.94 39.07 14.54
C ALA A 35 13.73 38.28 13.97
N ARG A 36 12.61 38.26 14.68
CA ARG A 36 11.35 37.64 14.23
C ARG A 36 10.70 38.38 13.06
N ALA A 37 10.97 39.67 12.88
CA ALA A 37 10.37 40.50 11.83
C ALA A 37 11.11 40.42 10.48
N SER A 38 12.40 40.04 10.47
CA SER A 38 13.28 40.31 9.31
C SER A 38 13.29 39.25 8.20
N ALA A 39 12.76 38.03 8.40
CA ALA A 39 12.62 36.99 7.35
C ALA A 39 13.86 36.76 6.44
N VAL A 40 15.09 36.86 6.95
CA VAL A 40 16.33 36.72 6.15
C VAL A 40 16.94 35.30 6.27
N PRO A 41 17.20 34.59 5.16
CA PRO A 41 17.76 33.22 5.19
C PRO A 41 19.24 33.10 5.63
N ARG A 42 19.98 34.22 5.76
CA ARG A 42 21.43 34.25 6.06
C ARG A 42 21.75 34.67 7.51
N LEU A 43 20.79 34.57 8.42
CA LEU A 43 21.01 34.87 9.84
C LEU A 43 22.06 33.95 10.48
N ALA A 44 22.17 32.69 10.03
CA ALA A 44 23.08 31.68 10.58
C ALA A 44 24.58 32.05 10.52
N GLU A 45 24.98 32.94 9.62
CA GLU A 45 26.38 33.33 9.40
C GLU A 45 26.82 34.55 10.22
N LEU A 46 25.93 35.17 10.99
CA LEU A 46 26.25 36.37 11.75
C LEU A 46 27.04 36.05 13.02
N PRO A 47 28.29 36.56 13.19
CA PRO A 47 29.06 36.44 14.44
C PRO A 47 28.28 36.97 15.66
N ALA A 48 27.38 37.93 15.42
CA ALA A 48 26.49 38.52 16.43
C ALA A 48 25.57 37.49 17.11
N LEU A 49 25.07 36.47 16.39
CA LEU A 49 24.25 35.41 17.01
C LEU A 49 25.08 34.53 17.95
N SER A 50 26.35 34.27 17.62
CA SER A 50 27.26 33.53 18.50
C SER A 50 27.54 34.30 19.79
N CYS A 51 27.76 35.62 19.70
CA CYS A 51 27.91 36.48 20.89
C CYS A 51 26.64 36.51 21.76
N VAL A 52 25.45 36.53 21.15
CA VAL A 52 24.17 36.47 21.88
C VAL A 52 24.01 35.12 22.59
N GLY A 53 24.29 34.00 21.91
CA GLY A 53 24.21 32.67 22.50
C GLY A 53 25.15 32.47 23.69
N GLN A 54 26.37 33.02 23.61
CA GLN A 54 27.37 32.94 24.68
C GLN A 54 27.04 33.85 25.87
N ALA A 55 26.62 35.09 25.61
CA ALA A 55 26.23 36.04 26.66
C ALA A 55 25.04 35.57 27.50
N PHE A 56 24.10 34.83 26.91
CA PHE A 56 22.97 34.22 27.66
C PHE A 56 23.44 33.08 28.58
N VAL A 57 24.42 32.28 28.16
CA VAL A 57 24.92 31.17 28.98
C VAL A 57 25.76 31.68 30.15
N GLU A 58 26.57 32.71 29.93
CA GLU A 58 27.43 33.35 30.96
C GLU A 58 26.62 34.09 32.04
N ARG A 59 25.42 34.61 31.70
CA ARG A 59 24.54 35.34 32.65
C ARG A 59 23.68 34.45 33.54
N GLY A 60 23.74 33.12 33.40
CA GLY A 60 22.86 32.22 34.15
C GLY A 60 21.38 32.44 33.83
N SER A 61 21.05 32.64 32.55
CA SER A 61 19.70 32.94 32.10
C SER A 61 18.65 31.91 32.55
N SER A 62 17.43 32.40 32.78
CA SER A 62 16.32 31.57 33.18
C SER A 62 15.98 30.53 32.10
N PRO A 63 15.40 29.37 32.47
CA PRO A 63 14.90 28.39 31.51
C PRO A 63 13.94 28.95 30.43
N GLN A 64 13.19 30.01 30.75
CA GLN A 64 12.27 30.67 29.82
C GLN A 64 13.02 31.43 28.72
N ASP A 65 14.06 32.16 29.12
CA ASP A 65 14.92 32.94 28.23
C ASP A 65 15.60 32.02 27.21
N LEU A 66 16.09 30.87 27.68
CA LEU A 66 16.71 29.86 26.83
C LEU A 66 15.73 29.24 25.82
N ALA A 67 14.51 28.92 26.24
CA ALA A 67 13.48 28.37 25.35
C ALA A 67 13.10 29.36 24.25
N ASN A 68 13.05 30.66 24.56
CA ASN A 68 12.79 31.72 23.59
C ASN A 68 13.95 31.91 22.61
N VAL A 69 15.18 31.86 23.10
CA VAL A 69 16.40 31.91 22.28
C VAL A 69 16.44 30.71 21.33
N LEU A 70 16.35 29.47 21.82
CA LEU A 70 16.37 28.28 20.98
C LEU A 70 15.26 28.26 19.92
N ARG A 71 14.06 28.76 20.25
CA ARG A 71 12.98 28.91 19.26
C ARG A 71 13.34 29.91 18.15
N THR A 72 14.10 30.95 18.47
CA THR A 72 14.56 31.97 17.51
C THR A 72 15.67 31.40 16.63
N PHE A 73 16.63 30.70 17.23
CA PHE A 73 17.71 30.01 16.54
C PHE A 73 17.22 28.87 15.62
N ALA A 74 16.17 28.15 16.05
CA ALA A 74 15.51 27.12 15.24
C ALA A 74 14.93 27.67 13.93
N LYS A 75 14.41 28.90 13.94
CA LYS A 75 13.92 29.57 12.72
C LYS A 75 15.05 30.04 11.80
N ALA A 76 16.23 30.28 12.37
CA ALA A 76 17.43 30.68 11.64
C ALA A 76 18.30 29.47 11.22
N ALA A 77 17.83 28.22 11.46
CA ALA A 77 18.53 26.98 11.17
C ALA A 77 19.97 26.89 11.76
N ALA A 78 20.22 27.55 12.90
CA ALA A 78 21.54 27.60 13.54
C ALA A 78 21.50 27.01 14.95
N LEU A 79 22.47 26.17 15.31
CA LEU A 79 22.60 25.56 16.63
C LEU A 79 23.98 25.87 17.23
N HIS A 80 24.02 26.39 18.46
CA HIS A 80 25.27 26.81 19.11
C HIS A 80 25.69 25.86 20.24
N THR A 81 26.99 25.54 20.31
CA THR A 81 27.58 24.60 21.28
C THR A 81 27.33 25.00 22.75
N ALA A 82 27.25 26.29 23.05
CA ALA A 82 26.95 26.77 24.40
C ALA A 82 25.50 26.45 24.83
N LEU A 83 24.52 26.48 23.92
CA LEU A 83 23.13 26.10 24.18
C LEU A 83 23.02 24.58 24.44
N LEU A 84 23.80 23.78 23.70
CA LEU A 84 23.93 22.34 23.95
C LEU A 84 24.55 22.07 25.34
N ASN A 85 25.61 22.78 25.71
CA ASN A 85 26.27 22.61 27.01
C ASN A 85 25.38 23.02 28.21
N PHE A 86 24.56 24.06 28.08
CA PHE A 86 23.58 24.43 29.11
C PHE A 86 22.60 23.28 29.37
N THR A 87 22.02 22.70 28.32
CA THR A 87 21.02 21.64 28.47
C THR A 87 21.62 20.34 29.02
N ARG A 88 22.94 20.13 28.87
CA ARG A 88 23.66 19.00 29.48
C ARG A 88 23.78 19.10 31.00
N GLN A 89 23.59 20.29 31.59
CA GLN A 89 23.60 20.47 33.04
C GLN A 89 22.24 20.07 33.65
N SER A 90 22.15 18.83 34.14
CA SER A 90 20.91 18.22 34.66
C SER A 90 20.23 18.99 35.79
N ALA A 91 21.00 19.72 36.62
CA ALA A 91 20.48 20.55 37.71
C ALA A 91 19.56 21.68 37.21
N ARG A 92 19.91 22.31 36.08
CA ARG A 92 19.14 23.42 35.50
C ARG A 92 17.90 22.96 34.74
N LEU A 93 17.89 21.72 34.26
CA LEU A 93 16.67 21.11 33.70
C LEU A 93 15.59 20.87 34.78
N ALA A 94 15.98 20.71 36.05
CA ALA A 94 15.03 20.55 37.15
C ALA A 94 14.29 21.85 37.51
N GLU A 95 14.84 23.01 37.13
CA GLU A 95 14.25 24.34 37.31
C GLU A 95 13.28 24.71 36.17
N CYS A 96 13.21 23.89 35.13
CA CYS A 96 12.38 24.15 33.97
C CYS A 96 10.90 23.82 34.25
N THR A 97 9.98 24.68 33.83
CA THR A 97 8.55 24.34 33.80
C THR A 97 8.24 23.39 32.64
N GLN A 98 7.05 22.78 32.65
CA GLN A 98 6.56 21.96 31.55
C GLN A 98 6.61 22.69 30.20
N GLN A 99 6.33 24.01 30.18
CA GLN A 99 6.29 24.82 28.97
C GLN A 99 7.70 25.09 28.43
N HIS A 100 8.67 25.27 29.33
CA HIS A 100 10.08 25.46 28.96
C HIS A 100 10.62 24.20 28.30
N LEU A 101 10.43 23.03 28.94
CA LEU A 101 10.88 21.74 28.41
C LEU A 101 10.24 21.41 27.06
N ALA A 102 8.93 21.65 26.91
CA ALA A 102 8.22 21.43 25.65
C ALA A 102 8.74 22.31 24.51
N ASN A 103 9.05 23.59 24.81
CA ASN A 103 9.60 24.51 23.83
C ASN A 103 11.05 24.18 23.45
N LEU A 104 11.87 23.77 24.42
CA LEU A 104 13.24 23.30 24.18
C LEU A 104 13.23 22.09 23.25
N LEU A 105 12.42 21.08 23.56
CA LEU A 105 12.31 19.87 22.75
C LEU A 105 11.89 20.19 21.32
N ARG A 106 10.86 21.04 21.14
CA ARG A 106 10.42 21.48 19.81
C ARG A 106 11.53 22.21 19.05
N GLY A 107 12.28 23.08 19.72
CA GLY A 107 13.39 23.83 19.12
C GLY A 107 14.49 22.91 18.59
N PHE A 108 14.92 21.93 19.40
CA PHE A 108 15.91 20.95 18.98
C PHE A 108 15.40 20.03 17.86
N ALA A 109 14.14 19.59 17.94
CA ALA A 109 13.51 18.78 16.91
C ALA A 109 13.43 19.52 15.56
N THR A 110 13.17 20.83 15.58
CA THR A 110 13.17 21.67 14.37
C THR A 110 14.57 21.79 13.75
N LEU A 111 15.61 21.70 14.56
CA LEU A 111 17.01 21.78 14.14
C LEU A 111 17.65 20.42 13.81
N ALA A 112 16.90 19.31 13.94
CA ALA A 112 17.42 17.94 13.78
C ALA A 112 18.72 17.68 14.57
N ALA A 113 18.84 18.27 15.76
CA ALA A 113 20.07 18.27 16.54
C ALA A 113 20.38 16.90 17.17
N ALA A 114 21.36 16.17 16.65
CA ALA A 114 21.73 14.83 17.12
C ALA A 114 22.34 14.80 18.55
N ASP A 115 23.07 15.85 18.96
CA ASP A 115 23.89 15.87 20.19
C ASP A 115 23.18 16.46 21.44
N MET A 116 21.85 16.35 21.48
CA MET A 116 20.99 16.93 22.53
C MET A 116 20.78 15.98 23.73
N PRO A 117 20.59 16.49 24.97
CA PRO A 117 20.37 15.68 26.18
C PRO A 117 18.92 15.20 26.31
N LEU A 118 18.42 14.57 25.24
CA LEU A 118 17.02 14.18 25.06
C LEU A 118 16.47 13.34 26.20
N ALA A 119 17.19 12.29 26.62
CA ALA A 119 16.75 11.41 27.69
C ALA A 119 16.56 12.15 29.03
N SER A 120 17.40 13.15 29.32
CA SER A 120 17.29 13.96 30.53
C SER A 120 16.14 14.95 30.46
N MET A 121 15.88 15.55 29.29
CA MET A 121 14.72 16.41 29.07
C MET A 121 13.40 15.64 29.18
N LEU A 122 13.31 14.45 28.59
CA LEU A 122 12.12 13.59 28.66
C LEU A 122 11.86 13.12 30.10
N ARG A 123 12.91 12.76 30.86
CA ARG A 123 12.78 12.44 32.29
C ARG A 123 12.34 13.64 33.14
N ALA A 124 12.86 14.83 32.86
CA ALA A 124 12.43 16.06 33.55
C ALA A 124 10.95 16.36 33.22
N PHE A 125 10.56 16.23 31.96
CA PHE A 125 9.19 16.45 31.52
C PHE A 125 8.21 15.44 32.16
N GLY A 126 8.60 14.16 32.24
CA GLY A 126 7.78 13.12 32.88
C GLY A 126 7.45 13.39 34.35
N ARG A 127 8.29 14.14 35.09
CA ARG A 127 8.01 14.55 36.46
C ARG A 127 6.94 15.65 36.57
N LEU A 128 6.76 16.43 35.51
CA LEU A 128 5.81 17.55 35.44
C LEU A 128 4.54 17.20 34.66
N LEU A 129 4.35 15.92 34.34
CA LEU A 129 3.25 15.45 33.50
C LEU A 129 1.86 15.90 33.99
N PRO A 130 1.53 15.82 35.31
CA PRO A 130 0.21 16.25 35.80
C PRO A 130 -0.11 17.73 35.56
N GLU A 131 0.92 18.57 35.47
CA GLU A 131 0.85 20.02 35.32
C GLU A 131 0.86 20.47 33.85
N CYS A 132 0.97 19.52 32.90
CA CYS A 132 1.13 19.81 31.49
C CYS A 132 -0.15 20.36 30.85
N THR A 133 -0.03 21.47 30.12
CA THR A 133 -1.10 21.99 29.26
C THR A 133 -1.23 21.19 27.97
N PRO A 134 -2.40 21.17 27.31
CA PRO A 134 -2.58 20.49 26.02
C PRO A 134 -1.55 20.92 24.95
N GLN A 135 -1.21 22.22 24.91
CA GLN A 135 -0.18 22.77 24.03
C GLN A 135 1.22 22.17 24.27
N SER A 136 1.58 21.89 25.52
CA SER A 136 2.88 21.31 25.85
C SER A 136 2.93 19.81 25.61
N LEU A 137 1.83 19.10 25.86
CA LEU A 137 1.68 17.71 25.45
C LEU A 137 1.83 17.56 23.93
N ALA A 138 1.21 18.46 23.14
CA ALA A 138 1.34 18.48 21.69
C ALA A 138 2.77 18.76 21.23
N ASN A 139 3.46 19.75 21.83
CA ASN A 139 4.84 20.09 21.49
C ASN A 139 5.83 18.98 21.85
N VAL A 140 5.65 18.33 23.00
CA VAL A 140 6.51 17.21 23.40
C VAL A 140 6.29 16.02 22.49
N SER A 141 5.04 15.66 22.21
CA SER A 141 4.70 14.57 21.29
C SER A 141 5.31 14.82 19.91
N TRP A 142 5.18 16.04 19.37
CA TRP A 142 5.77 16.37 18.07
C TRP A 142 7.30 16.32 18.09
N GLY A 143 7.93 16.80 19.16
CA GLY A 143 9.38 16.78 19.31
C GLY A 143 9.95 15.37 19.40
N THR A 144 9.33 14.49 20.18
CA THR A 144 9.74 13.07 20.26
C THR A 144 9.53 12.35 18.94
N ALA A 145 8.41 12.60 18.26
CA ALA A 145 8.10 12.06 16.93
C ALA A 145 9.11 12.47 15.87
N SER A 146 9.42 13.76 15.78
CA SER A 146 10.34 14.30 14.77
C SER A 146 11.77 13.79 14.95
N LEU A 147 12.15 13.47 16.19
CA LEU A 147 13.44 12.89 16.53
C LEU A 147 13.44 11.35 16.49
N GLN A 148 12.30 10.72 16.13
CA GLN A 148 12.11 9.26 16.10
C GLN A 148 12.51 8.58 17.43
N THR A 149 12.16 9.19 18.56
CA THR A 149 12.52 8.66 19.89
C THR A 149 11.28 8.39 20.73
N THR A 150 11.31 7.29 21.48
CA THR A 150 10.22 6.92 22.38
C THR A 150 10.74 6.58 23.77
N GLN A 151 10.03 7.07 24.79
CA GLN A 151 10.08 6.49 26.14
C GLN A 151 8.68 5.94 26.43
N ALA A 152 8.50 4.63 26.30
CA ALA A 152 7.18 4.00 26.40
C ALA A 152 6.38 4.41 27.66
N PRO A 153 6.95 4.50 28.88
CA PRO A 153 6.22 4.95 30.06
C PRO A 153 5.78 6.42 29.99
N LEU A 154 6.62 7.29 29.42
CA LEU A 154 6.30 8.70 29.24
C LEU A 154 5.19 8.88 28.21
N MET A 155 5.31 8.22 27.05
CA MET A 155 4.30 8.29 25.99
C MET A 155 2.97 7.71 26.46
N ALA A 156 3.00 6.68 27.32
CA ALA A 156 1.80 6.15 27.94
C ALA A 156 1.11 7.19 28.85
N GLY A 157 1.87 7.87 29.69
CA GLY A 157 1.35 8.94 30.56
C GLY A 157 0.86 10.17 29.78
N VAL A 158 1.62 10.62 28.77
CA VAL A 158 1.23 11.73 27.87
C VAL A 158 -0.11 11.39 27.20
N GLY A 159 -0.24 10.15 26.74
CA GLY A 159 -1.47 9.67 26.16
C GLY A 159 -2.64 9.64 27.14
N ALA A 160 -2.48 9.03 28.31
CA ALA A 160 -3.55 8.95 29.32
C ALA A 160 -4.08 10.35 29.70
N LEU A 161 -3.18 11.33 29.83
CA LEU A 161 -3.54 12.71 30.12
C LEU A 161 -4.22 13.40 28.93
N ALA A 162 -3.76 13.15 27.70
CA ALA A 162 -4.42 13.65 26.48
C ALA A 162 -5.84 13.09 26.33
N THR A 163 -6.07 11.82 26.71
CA THR A 163 -7.43 11.24 26.76
C THR A 163 -8.28 11.87 27.85
N ALA A 164 -7.73 12.01 29.07
CA ALA A 164 -8.46 12.60 30.19
C ALA A 164 -8.86 14.07 29.94
N ARG A 165 -8.08 14.80 29.13
CA ARG A 165 -8.29 16.21 28.78
C ARG A 165 -8.68 16.42 27.32
N ALA A 166 -9.29 15.42 26.68
CA ALA A 166 -9.56 15.42 25.24
C ALA A 166 -10.35 16.66 24.75
N LEU A 167 -11.22 17.23 25.59
CA LEU A 167 -12.06 18.39 25.24
C LEU A 167 -11.38 19.76 25.41
N GLU A 168 -10.28 19.83 26.16
CA GLU A 168 -9.56 21.08 26.44
C GLU A 168 -8.75 21.65 25.26
N PRO A 169 -8.01 20.88 24.45
CA PRO A 169 -7.12 21.42 23.42
C PRO A 169 -7.82 22.23 22.34
N LYS A 170 -7.10 23.20 21.78
CA LYS A 170 -7.48 23.84 20.52
C LYS A 170 -7.40 22.83 19.38
N PRO A 171 -8.18 22.98 18.29
CA PRO A 171 -8.17 22.03 17.18
C PRO A 171 -6.77 21.73 16.61
N GLN A 172 -5.91 22.76 16.50
CA GLN A 172 -4.52 22.61 16.05
C GLN A 172 -3.66 21.76 17.00
N GLU A 173 -3.89 21.84 18.31
CA GLU A 173 -3.14 21.07 19.32
C GLU A 173 -3.52 19.59 19.26
N SER A 174 -4.80 19.28 19.04
CA SER A 174 -5.30 17.93 18.79
C SER A 174 -4.70 17.35 17.50
N THR A 175 -4.71 18.11 16.40
CA THR A 175 -4.12 17.68 15.12
C THR A 175 -2.62 17.39 15.25
N ASN A 176 -1.86 18.27 15.92
CA ASN A 176 -0.42 18.05 16.14
C ASN A 176 -0.14 16.82 17.00
N SER A 177 -0.96 16.58 18.02
CA SER A 177 -0.85 15.40 18.87
C SER A 177 -1.14 14.13 18.07
N CYS A 178 -2.21 14.10 17.27
CA CYS A 178 -2.52 12.98 16.37
C CYS A 178 -1.35 12.68 15.42
N ARG A 179 -0.78 13.71 14.77
CA ARG A 179 0.37 13.55 13.87
C ARG A 179 1.58 12.96 14.57
N ALA A 180 1.85 13.41 15.80
CA ALA A 180 2.96 12.93 16.60
C ALA A 180 2.79 11.47 17.03
N PHE A 181 1.62 11.11 17.55
CA PHE A 181 1.32 9.73 17.93
C PHE A 181 1.35 8.79 16.74
N ALA A 182 0.83 9.22 15.59
CA ALA A 182 0.89 8.46 14.34
C ALA A 182 2.33 8.20 13.87
N ALA A 183 3.20 9.21 13.96
CA ALA A 183 4.61 9.08 13.54
C ALA A 183 5.47 8.22 14.48
N LEU A 184 5.03 7.99 15.73
CA LEU A 184 5.78 7.21 16.72
C LEU A 184 5.47 5.71 16.71
N LEU A 185 4.49 5.26 15.91
CA LEU A 185 4.12 3.84 15.67
C LEU A 185 4.20 2.92 16.90
N ALA A 186 3.78 3.41 18.06
CA ALA A 186 3.54 2.55 19.22
C ALA A 186 2.07 2.08 19.12
N ALA A 187 1.87 0.78 18.85
CA ALA A 187 0.66 -0.07 18.97
C ALA A 187 -0.68 0.61 19.40
N PRO A 188 -1.84 0.19 18.84
CA PRO A 188 -3.08 0.97 18.80
C PRO A 188 -3.46 1.55 20.15
N TRP A 189 -3.37 2.87 20.26
CA TRP A 189 -3.35 3.58 21.53
C TRP A 189 -4.68 4.34 21.74
N PRO A 190 -5.40 4.16 22.88
CA PRO A 190 -6.63 4.89 23.18
C PRO A 190 -6.50 6.44 23.11
N PRO A 191 -5.32 7.03 23.35
CA PRO A 191 -5.08 8.47 23.16
C PRO A 191 -5.06 9.00 21.74
N LEU A 192 -4.71 8.18 20.74
CA LEU A 192 -4.91 8.59 19.34
C LEU A 192 -6.40 8.68 19.02
N ALA A 193 -7.17 7.69 19.45
CA ALA A 193 -8.63 7.68 19.30
C ALA A 193 -9.28 8.86 20.04
N ALA A 194 -8.84 9.16 21.27
CA ALA A 194 -9.34 10.29 22.04
C ALA A 194 -8.98 11.65 21.41
N ALA A 195 -7.77 11.81 20.88
CA ALA A 195 -7.37 13.03 20.17
C ALA A 195 -8.13 13.20 18.85
N ALA A 196 -8.41 12.10 18.14
CA ALA A 196 -9.25 12.09 16.95
C ALA A 196 -10.71 12.48 17.27
N GLU A 197 -11.26 11.92 18.34
CA GLU A 197 -12.62 12.19 18.82
C GLU A 197 -12.78 13.64 19.29
N ALA A 198 -11.80 14.17 20.01
CA ALA A 198 -11.72 15.58 20.39
C ALA A 198 -11.76 16.52 19.18
N ALA A 199 -10.95 16.22 18.16
CA ALA A 199 -10.92 17.02 16.94
C ALA A 199 -12.24 16.90 16.16
N ALA A 200 -12.87 15.71 16.16
CA ALA A 200 -14.17 15.49 15.52
C ALA A 200 -15.31 16.26 16.21
N GLN A 201 -15.28 16.40 17.53
CA GLN A 201 -16.29 17.16 18.29
C GLN A 201 -16.19 18.68 18.02
N LYS A 202 -14.98 19.19 17.73
CA LYS A 202 -14.75 20.60 17.33
C LYS A 202 -14.62 20.79 15.82
N ARG A 203 -15.23 19.90 15.02
CA ARG A 203 -15.09 19.89 13.55
C ARG A 203 -15.39 21.22 12.86
N ALA A 204 -16.30 22.03 13.40
CA ALA A 204 -16.69 23.31 12.83
C ALA A 204 -15.61 24.40 12.98
N GLU A 205 -14.63 24.20 13.87
CA GLU A 205 -13.54 25.14 14.16
C GLU A 205 -12.24 24.77 13.43
N LEU A 206 -12.22 23.65 12.70
CA LEU A 206 -11.03 23.17 11.99
C LEU A 206 -10.76 24.04 10.76
N ARG A 207 -9.53 24.56 10.65
CA ARG A 207 -9.06 25.20 9.42
C ARG A 207 -8.65 24.12 8.39
N PRO A 208 -8.60 24.44 7.08
CA PRO A 208 -8.19 23.50 6.04
C PRO A 208 -6.90 22.70 6.34
N GLN A 209 -5.86 23.38 6.85
CA GLN A 209 -4.60 22.74 7.27
C GLN A 209 -4.75 21.78 8.46
N ASP A 210 -5.67 22.07 9.38
CA ASP A 210 -5.93 21.21 10.54
C ASP A 210 -6.70 19.96 10.11
N VAL A 211 -7.62 20.10 9.13
CA VAL A 211 -8.33 19.00 8.46
C VAL A 211 -7.35 18.08 7.73
N ALA A 212 -6.48 18.64 6.86
CA ALA A 212 -5.53 17.86 6.08
C ALA A 212 -4.48 17.14 6.97
N GLY A 213 -3.98 17.83 8.01
CA GLY A 213 -3.04 17.25 8.96
C GLY A 213 -3.64 16.11 9.79
N LEU A 214 -4.91 16.24 10.19
CA LEU A 214 -5.62 15.21 10.95
C LEU A 214 -5.93 13.99 10.07
N ALA A 215 -6.42 14.22 8.86
CA ALA A 215 -6.65 13.15 7.90
C ALA A 215 -5.37 12.34 7.65
N ARG A 216 -4.22 13.00 7.43
CA ARG A 216 -2.93 12.33 7.24
C ARG A 216 -2.51 11.52 8.47
N ALA A 217 -2.69 12.05 9.67
CA ALA A 217 -2.36 11.35 10.91
C ALA A 217 -3.21 10.10 11.14
N LEU A 218 -4.53 10.23 10.94
CA LEU A 218 -5.47 9.11 11.12
C LEU A 218 -5.29 8.06 10.03
N ALA A 219 -5.00 8.47 8.81
CA ALA A 219 -4.67 7.58 7.70
C ALA A 219 -3.41 6.74 7.96
N ALA A 220 -2.37 7.34 8.54
CA ALA A 220 -1.16 6.62 8.95
C ALA A 220 -1.43 5.55 10.04
N CYS A 221 -2.58 5.64 10.72
CA CYS A 221 -3.02 4.67 11.72
C CYS A 221 -4.27 3.89 11.31
N VAL A 222 -4.67 3.95 10.03
CA VAL A 222 -5.85 3.25 9.47
C VAL A 222 -7.17 3.60 10.19
N LEU A 223 -7.26 4.77 10.82
CA LEU A 223 -8.49 5.27 11.45
C LEU A 223 -9.31 6.09 10.44
N VAL A 224 -10.61 5.81 10.39
CA VAL A 224 -11.56 6.45 9.45
C VAL A 224 -12.04 7.78 10.03
N TRP A 225 -11.85 8.88 9.29
CA TRP A 225 -12.40 10.19 9.64
C TRP A 225 -13.08 10.86 8.44
N ARG A 226 -14.27 11.41 8.66
CA ARG A 226 -15.02 12.17 7.65
C ARG A 226 -14.82 13.66 7.90
N PRO A 227 -14.11 14.40 7.02
CA PRO A 227 -13.97 15.84 7.16
C PRO A 227 -15.34 16.52 6.99
N PRO A 228 -15.57 17.69 7.61
CA PRO A 228 -16.76 18.49 7.34
C PRO A 228 -16.80 18.92 5.87
N SER A 229 -17.99 19.25 5.34
CA SER A 229 -18.17 19.84 4.01
C SER A 229 -17.45 21.21 3.98
N THR A 230 -16.19 21.19 3.57
CA THR A 230 -15.31 22.36 3.57
C THR A 230 -15.11 22.80 2.13
N ASP A 231 -15.17 24.10 1.88
CA ASP A 231 -14.87 24.65 0.56
C ASP A 231 -13.40 24.38 0.21
N VAL A 232 -13.19 23.51 -0.77
CA VAL A 232 -11.87 23.08 -1.27
C VAL A 232 -11.09 24.26 -1.85
N SER A 233 -11.76 25.35 -2.25
CA SER A 233 -11.09 26.57 -2.75
C SER A 233 -10.19 27.24 -1.71
N GLN A 234 -10.40 26.95 -0.42
CA GLN A 234 -9.64 27.53 0.70
C GLN A 234 -8.39 26.72 1.06
N PHE A 235 -8.15 25.59 0.39
CA PHE A 235 -7.04 24.69 0.68
C PHE A 235 -5.77 25.14 -0.06
N GLY A 236 -4.65 25.16 0.66
CA GLY A 236 -3.34 25.36 0.04
C GLY A 236 -2.87 24.12 -0.72
N ARG A 237 -1.78 24.28 -1.49
CA ARG A 237 -1.17 23.20 -2.30
C ARG A 237 -0.90 21.92 -1.49
N GLN A 238 -0.33 22.06 -0.29
CA GLN A 238 0.05 20.97 0.59
C GLN A 238 -1.17 20.30 1.25
N ASP A 239 -2.23 21.07 1.49
CA ASP A 239 -3.45 20.57 2.12
C ASP A 239 -4.21 19.63 1.17
N ILE A 240 -4.27 20.00 -0.12
CA ILE A 240 -4.86 19.16 -1.18
C ILE A 240 -4.07 17.87 -1.35
N ALA A 241 -2.74 17.96 -1.43
CA ALA A 241 -1.88 16.79 -1.59
C ALA A 241 -1.97 15.82 -0.38
N ASN A 242 -1.94 16.36 0.85
CA ASN A 242 -2.10 15.57 2.07
C ASN A 242 -3.48 14.94 2.18
N GLY A 243 -4.53 15.69 1.82
CA GLY A 243 -5.91 15.20 1.79
C GLY A 243 -6.08 14.05 0.81
N ALA A 244 -5.58 14.19 -0.42
CA ALA A 244 -5.62 13.15 -1.44
C ALA A 244 -4.89 11.87 -0.99
N TRP A 245 -3.69 12.02 -0.40
CA TRP A 245 -2.93 10.90 0.15
C TRP A 245 -3.69 10.20 1.30
N ALA A 246 -4.21 10.97 2.25
CA ALA A 246 -4.91 10.44 3.42
C ALA A 246 -6.18 9.68 3.04
N SER A 247 -7.00 10.25 2.14
CA SER A 247 -8.21 9.61 1.64
C SER A 247 -7.89 8.31 0.88
N ALA A 248 -6.83 8.30 0.08
CA ALA A 248 -6.38 7.11 -0.63
C ALA A 248 -5.90 6.00 0.30
N THR A 249 -5.12 6.34 1.33
CA THR A 249 -4.63 5.40 2.35
C THR A 249 -5.77 4.81 3.18
N THR A 250 -6.77 5.62 3.54
CA THR A 250 -7.96 5.18 4.31
C THR A 250 -9.06 4.54 3.45
N ARG A 251 -8.91 4.55 2.12
CA ARG A 251 -9.90 4.06 1.13
C ARG A 251 -11.28 4.71 1.25
N ILE A 252 -11.36 5.93 1.79
CA ILE A 252 -12.62 6.69 1.87
C ILE A 252 -12.90 7.31 0.50
N ARG A 253 -13.93 6.84 -0.19
CA ARG A 253 -14.45 7.46 -1.42
C ARG A 253 -15.60 8.40 -1.11
N GLU A 254 -15.31 9.69 -1.02
CA GLU A 254 -16.33 10.72 -1.18
C GLU A 254 -16.18 11.35 -2.58
N GLY A 255 -16.84 10.74 -3.57
CA GLY A 255 -16.69 11.08 -4.99
C GLY A 255 -16.72 12.59 -5.29
N PRO A 256 -17.74 13.34 -4.84
CA PRO A 256 -17.83 14.79 -5.12
C PRO A 256 -16.69 15.62 -4.52
N LEU A 257 -16.24 15.29 -3.30
CA LEU A 257 -15.16 16.00 -2.62
C LEU A 257 -13.81 15.72 -3.29
N MET A 258 -13.57 14.45 -3.64
CA MET A 258 -12.31 14.02 -4.26
C MET A 258 -12.18 14.51 -5.70
N ASP A 259 -13.28 14.52 -6.46
CA ASP A 259 -13.30 15.13 -7.79
C ASP A 259 -13.11 16.66 -7.69
N SER A 260 -13.61 17.29 -6.64
CA SER A 260 -13.38 18.72 -6.37
C SER A 260 -11.92 19.01 -6.01
N ALA A 261 -11.31 18.18 -5.15
CA ALA A 261 -9.91 18.27 -4.78
C ALA A 261 -8.98 18.04 -5.99
N ALA A 262 -9.27 17.05 -6.83
CA ALA A 262 -8.51 16.82 -8.05
C ALA A 262 -8.64 17.98 -9.05
N ARG A 263 -9.83 18.57 -9.21
CA ARG A 263 -10.03 19.80 -10.01
C ARG A 263 -9.29 21.00 -9.42
N ALA A 264 -9.30 21.17 -8.11
CA ALA A 264 -8.57 22.24 -7.42
C ALA A 264 -7.05 22.07 -7.58
N ALA A 265 -6.55 20.84 -7.53
CA ALA A 265 -5.15 20.52 -7.80
C ALA A 265 -4.72 20.94 -9.22
N CYS A 266 -5.57 20.79 -10.23
CA CYS A 266 -5.29 21.28 -11.59
C CYS A 266 -5.04 22.81 -11.62
N GLY A 267 -5.79 23.58 -10.82
CA GLY A 267 -5.61 25.03 -10.71
C GLY A 267 -4.31 25.46 -10.00
N LEU A 268 -3.77 24.58 -9.15
CA LEU A 268 -2.57 24.85 -8.34
C LEU A 268 -1.32 24.15 -8.87
N ILE A 269 -1.40 23.38 -9.95
CA ILE A 269 -0.31 22.52 -10.40
C ILE A 269 1.02 23.24 -10.68
N ARG A 270 0.97 24.50 -11.13
CA ARG A 270 2.17 25.33 -11.36
C ARG A 270 2.89 25.69 -10.06
N THR A 271 2.22 25.61 -8.92
CA THR A 271 2.78 25.91 -7.60
C THR A 271 3.08 24.66 -6.78
N LEU A 272 2.74 23.45 -7.28
CA LEU A 272 3.09 22.20 -6.62
C LEU A 272 4.60 21.94 -6.72
N ASP A 273 5.18 21.47 -5.62
CA ASP A 273 6.50 20.85 -5.63
C ASP A 273 6.39 19.37 -6.04
N ALA A 274 7.54 18.69 -6.16
CA ALA A 274 7.61 17.30 -6.60
C ALA A 274 6.82 16.34 -5.70
N GLN A 275 6.79 16.60 -4.39
CA GLN A 275 6.11 15.75 -3.42
C GLN A 275 4.60 15.93 -3.49
N ASP A 276 4.14 17.18 -3.56
CA ASP A 276 2.72 17.49 -3.67
C ASP A 276 2.13 16.97 -4.98
N ALA A 277 2.87 17.07 -6.09
CA ALA A 277 2.48 16.51 -7.38
C ALA A 277 2.36 14.98 -7.32
N ALA A 278 3.37 14.28 -6.80
CA ALA A 278 3.38 12.83 -6.67
C ALA A 278 2.24 12.31 -5.77
N ASN A 279 2.00 12.95 -4.62
CA ASN A 279 0.90 12.60 -3.71
C ASN A 279 -0.47 12.81 -4.36
N SER A 280 -0.64 13.89 -5.11
CA SER A 280 -1.90 14.21 -5.79
C SER A 280 -2.20 13.20 -6.90
N LEU A 281 -1.20 12.81 -7.71
CA LEU A 281 -1.35 11.78 -8.73
C LEU A 281 -1.68 10.42 -8.12
N TRP A 282 -0.90 10.01 -7.11
CA TRP A 282 -1.09 8.73 -6.44
C TRP A 282 -2.47 8.64 -5.77
N GLY A 283 -2.86 9.69 -5.04
CA GLY A 283 -4.14 9.77 -4.36
C GLY A 283 -5.31 9.73 -5.34
N SER A 284 -5.25 10.56 -6.39
CA SER A 284 -6.25 10.58 -7.46
C SER A 284 -6.41 9.20 -8.10
N ARG A 285 -5.29 8.52 -8.38
CA ARG A 285 -5.36 7.20 -8.98
C ARG A 285 -5.91 6.13 -8.05
N LYS A 286 -5.44 6.06 -6.80
CA LYS A 286 -5.93 5.08 -5.80
C LYS A 286 -7.43 5.23 -5.55
N LEU A 287 -7.93 6.46 -5.57
CA LEU A 287 -9.33 6.79 -5.40
C LEU A 287 -10.15 6.69 -6.69
N GLU A 288 -9.47 6.62 -7.83
CA GLU A 288 -10.05 6.53 -9.17
C GLU A 288 -10.89 7.75 -9.56
N THR A 289 -10.41 8.93 -9.17
CA THR A 289 -11.02 10.20 -9.58
C THR A 289 -10.81 10.47 -11.06
N SER A 290 -11.77 11.14 -11.68
CA SER A 290 -11.65 11.55 -13.10
C SER A 290 -10.94 12.90 -13.19
N ALA A 291 -9.61 12.87 -13.36
CA ALA A 291 -8.79 14.08 -13.48
C ALA A 291 -7.69 13.93 -14.54
N PRO A 292 -8.03 13.71 -15.82
CA PRO A 292 -7.03 13.54 -16.89
C PRO A 292 -6.11 14.76 -17.02
N GLN A 293 -6.62 15.98 -16.80
CA GLN A 293 -5.81 17.20 -16.84
C GLN A 293 -4.72 17.21 -15.77
N LEU A 294 -4.97 16.60 -14.59
CA LEU A 294 -3.97 16.53 -13.51
C LEU A 294 -2.74 15.71 -13.96
N PHE A 295 -2.97 14.60 -14.65
CA PHE A 295 -1.89 13.76 -15.20
C PHE A 295 -1.11 14.48 -16.29
N GLU A 296 -1.80 15.20 -17.20
CA GLU A 296 -1.15 15.98 -18.27
C GLU A 296 -0.28 17.10 -17.71
N MET A 297 -0.81 17.87 -16.75
CA MET A 297 -0.10 19.01 -16.18
C MET A 297 1.04 18.56 -15.24
N ALA A 298 0.91 17.40 -14.58
CA ALA A 298 1.99 16.85 -13.79
C ALA A 298 3.17 16.37 -14.64
N ALA A 299 2.92 15.86 -15.87
CA ALA A 299 3.96 15.49 -16.82
C ALA A 299 4.90 16.66 -17.11
N VAL A 300 4.32 17.81 -17.48
CA VAL A 300 5.06 19.05 -17.75
C VAL A 300 5.85 19.50 -16.52
N ARG A 301 5.28 19.32 -15.32
CA ARG A 301 5.92 19.74 -14.08
C ARG A 301 7.14 18.87 -13.72
N PHE A 302 7.10 17.56 -13.92
CA PHE A 302 8.26 16.69 -13.63
C PHE A 302 9.49 17.02 -14.48
N ASP A 303 9.30 17.52 -15.70
CA ASP A 303 10.40 18.01 -16.54
C ASP A 303 11.00 19.34 -16.02
N GLU A 304 10.20 20.16 -15.34
CA GLU A 304 10.60 21.49 -14.83
C GLU A 304 11.10 21.49 -13.37
N LEU A 305 10.89 20.41 -12.62
CA LEU A 305 11.26 20.34 -11.20
C LEU A 305 12.79 20.17 -11.03
N GLU A 306 13.38 20.98 -10.16
CA GLU A 306 14.76 20.80 -9.68
C GLU A 306 14.80 19.57 -8.75
N GLU A 307 15.62 18.57 -9.11
CA GLU A 307 15.98 17.36 -8.33
C GLU A 307 14.83 16.67 -7.53
N PRO A 308 13.85 16.04 -8.22
CA PRO A 308 12.81 15.29 -7.53
C PRO A 308 13.37 14.05 -6.80
N ALA A 309 12.97 13.85 -5.54
CA ALA A 309 13.34 12.67 -4.78
C ALA A 309 12.90 11.36 -5.48
N PRO A 310 13.69 10.26 -5.42
CA PRO A 310 13.38 8.99 -6.07
C PRO A 310 11.97 8.45 -5.82
N GLN A 311 11.49 8.57 -4.58
CA GLN A 311 10.15 8.16 -4.18
C GLN A 311 9.06 8.90 -4.97
N ASN A 312 9.23 10.19 -5.23
CA ASN A 312 8.25 11.00 -5.96
C ASN A 312 8.17 10.56 -7.43
N LEU A 313 9.31 10.26 -8.05
CA LEU A 313 9.38 9.72 -9.42
C LEU A 313 8.70 8.36 -9.51
N ALA A 314 8.99 7.45 -8.57
CA ALA A 314 8.37 6.12 -8.53
C ALA A 314 6.85 6.19 -8.32
N MET A 315 6.37 7.06 -7.42
CA MET A 315 4.94 7.29 -7.19
C MET A 315 4.24 7.85 -8.42
N ALA A 316 4.85 8.82 -9.10
CA ALA A 316 4.31 9.40 -10.33
C ALA A 316 4.26 8.38 -11.46
N ALA A 317 5.32 7.59 -11.63
CA ALA A 317 5.39 6.51 -12.61
C ALA A 317 4.29 5.46 -12.36
N TRP A 318 4.14 5.01 -11.11
CA TRP A 318 3.11 4.05 -10.72
C TRP A 318 1.70 4.59 -10.95
N ALA A 319 1.44 5.84 -10.56
CA ALA A 319 0.12 6.47 -10.71
C ALA A 319 -0.26 6.61 -12.19
N SER A 320 0.70 7.04 -13.02
CA SER A 320 0.52 7.19 -14.47
C SER A 320 0.24 5.85 -15.14
N ALA A 321 1.04 4.82 -14.83
CA ALA A 321 0.84 3.48 -15.37
C ALA A 321 -0.48 2.84 -14.93
N SER A 322 -0.87 3.06 -13.69
CA SER A 322 -2.11 2.51 -13.16
C SER A 322 -3.34 3.14 -13.80
N ALA A 323 -3.28 4.40 -14.25
CA ALA A 323 -4.43 5.17 -14.69
C ALA A 323 -5.03 4.72 -16.04
N ALA A 324 -4.38 3.79 -16.76
CA ALA A 324 -4.82 3.27 -18.05
C ALA A 324 -5.10 4.34 -19.12
N PHE A 325 -4.68 5.59 -18.88
CA PHE A 325 -4.67 6.62 -19.91
C PHE A 325 -3.56 6.27 -20.90
N GLN A 326 -3.89 6.29 -22.19
CA GLN A 326 -3.00 6.02 -23.32
C GLN A 326 -1.88 7.07 -23.49
N ARG A 327 -1.50 7.78 -22.44
CA ARG A 327 -0.55 8.89 -22.51
C ARG A 327 0.70 8.55 -21.71
N ALA A 328 1.73 8.16 -22.44
CA ALA A 328 3.04 7.78 -21.92
C ALA A 328 3.83 8.97 -21.36
N ALA A 329 3.51 10.21 -21.74
CA ALA A 329 4.34 11.39 -21.45
C ALA A 329 4.76 11.59 -19.98
N PRO A 330 3.87 11.58 -18.96
CA PRO A 330 4.32 11.73 -17.56
C PRO A 330 5.20 10.57 -17.07
N LEU A 331 4.96 9.36 -17.58
CA LEU A 331 5.79 8.21 -17.27
C LEU A 331 7.16 8.31 -17.96
N GLU A 332 7.19 8.73 -19.23
CA GLU A 332 8.43 8.95 -20.00
C GLU A 332 9.30 10.01 -19.33
N ALA A 333 8.72 11.15 -18.93
CA ALA A 333 9.41 12.20 -18.17
C ALA A 333 10.01 11.67 -16.86
N ALA A 334 9.22 10.92 -16.08
CA ALA A 334 9.68 10.30 -14.85
C ALA A 334 10.79 9.28 -15.10
N ASN A 335 10.69 8.46 -16.14
CA ASN A 335 11.67 7.45 -16.52
C ASN A 335 13.00 8.09 -16.95
N VAL A 336 12.97 9.15 -17.75
CA VAL A 336 14.17 9.89 -18.17
C VAL A 336 14.95 10.41 -16.96
N ARG A 337 14.25 11.01 -15.99
CA ARG A 337 14.89 11.49 -14.75
C ARG A 337 15.38 10.34 -13.87
N ALA A 338 14.59 9.27 -13.74
CA ALA A 338 14.95 8.10 -12.93
C ALA A 338 16.26 7.43 -13.39
N LYS A 339 16.56 7.43 -14.70
CA LYS A 339 17.82 6.87 -15.25
C LYS A 339 19.07 7.44 -14.61
N ALA A 340 19.11 8.75 -14.39
CA ALA A 340 20.30 9.44 -13.90
C ALA A 340 20.61 9.14 -12.43
N MET A 341 19.62 8.68 -11.66
CA MET A 341 19.68 8.53 -10.20
C MET A 341 19.17 7.16 -9.73
N VAL A 342 19.10 6.16 -10.60
CA VAL A 342 18.58 4.81 -10.29
C VAL A 342 19.24 4.16 -9.08
N GLY A 343 20.52 4.47 -8.84
CA GLY A 343 21.28 4.01 -7.67
C GLY A 343 20.76 4.55 -6.33
N ASP A 344 20.05 5.68 -6.33
CA ASP A 344 19.54 6.34 -5.13
C ASP A 344 18.16 5.83 -4.71
N PHE A 345 17.47 5.07 -5.57
CA PHE A 345 16.17 4.52 -5.26
C PHE A 345 16.26 3.45 -4.16
N ALA A 346 15.23 3.41 -3.30
CA ALA A 346 14.99 2.27 -2.43
C ALA A 346 14.41 1.09 -3.22
N VAL A 347 14.48 -0.12 -2.66
CA VAL A 347 13.97 -1.34 -3.32
C VAL A 347 12.48 -1.21 -3.69
N ARG A 348 11.66 -0.64 -2.80
CA ARG A 348 10.23 -0.40 -3.04
C ARG A 348 10.00 0.57 -4.22
N ASP A 349 10.81 1.61 -4.32
CA ASP A 349 10.67 2.60 -5.38
C ASP A 349 11.12 2.03 -6.73
N LEU A 350 12.18 1.20 -6.75
CA LEU A 350 12.58 0.41 -7.92
C LEU A 350 11.48 -0.57 -8.34
N ALA A 351 10.81 -1.22 -7.38
CA ALA A 351 9.69 -2.12 -7.68
C ALA A 351 8.54 -1.38 -8.40
N ASN A 352 8.14 -0.22 -7.89
CA ASN A 352 7.11 0.62 -8.50
C ASN A 352 7.50 1.08 -9.92
N LEU A 353 8.76 1.46 -10.11
CA LEU A 353 9.31 1.89 -11.40
C LEU A 353 9.37 0.73 -12.41
N LEU A 354 9.82 -0.45 -11.99
CA LEU A 354 9.87 -1.64 -12.84
C LEU A 354 8.47 -2.13 -13.20
N TRP A 355 7.51 -2.01 -12.30
CA TRP A 355 6.12 -2.38 -12.55
C TRP A 355 5.42 -1.44 -13.54
N SER A 356 5.72 -0.14 -13.50
CA SER A 356 4.98 0.88 -14.25
C SER A 356 5.12 0.74 -15.78
N SER A 357 6.32 0.48 -16.28
CA SER A 357 6.58 0.44 -17.73
C SER A 357 5.92 -0.76 -18.44
N PRO A 358 6.06 -2.01 -17.94
CA PRO A 358 5.39 -3.16 -18.53
C PRO A 358 3.87 -3.13 -18.34
N ALA A 359 3.35 -2.53 -17.25
CA ALA A 359 1.92 -2.42 -17.01
C ALA A 359 1.15 -1.63 -18.09
N LEU A 360 1.82 -0.71 -18.80
CA LEU A 360 1.25 0.00 -19.94
C LEU A 360 1.55 -0.66 -21.30
N GLU A 361 2.28 -1.77 -21.35
CA GLU A 361 2.78 -2.38 -22.60
C GLU A 361 3.51 -1.36 -23.50
N LEU A 362 4.08 -0.31 -22.89
CA LEU A 362 4.92 0.66 -23.59
C LEU A 362 6.25 0.03 -23.97
N GLN A 363 6.96 0.68 -24.90
CA GLN A 363 8.33 0.32 -25.20
C GLN A 363 9.14 0.40 -23.90
N ILE A 364 9.57 -0.77 -23.40
CA ILE A 364 10.33 -0.85 -22.17
C ILE A 364 11.65 -0.11 -22.41
N ASP A 365 11.96 0.80 -21.50
CA ASP A 365 13.24 1.48 -21.53
C ASP A 365 14.33 0.51 -21.05
N GLU A 366 14.98 -0.13 -22.00
CA GLU A 366 15.98 -1.20 -21.80
C GLU A 366 17.10 -0.78 -20.84
N ASP A 367 17.60 0.45 -20.98
CA ASP A 367 18.69 0.97 -20.18
C ASP A 367 18.24 1.20 -18.73
N LEU A 368 17.06 1.82 -18.53
CA LEU A 368 16.52 2.03 -17.19
C LEU A 368 16.21 0.70 -16.50
N PHE A 369 15.54 -0.22 -17.20
CA PHE A 369 15.16 -1.52 -16.67
C PHE A 369 16.40 -2.33 -16.28
N GLY A 370 17.40 -2.40 -17.17
CA GLY A 370 18.67 -3.08 -16.91
C GLY A 370 19.41 -2.51 -15.70
N ARG A 371 19.54 -1.18 -15.60
CA ARG A 371 20.19 -0.53 -14.45
C ARG A 371 19.43 -0.75 -13.14
N ALA A 372 18.11 -0.73 -13.17
CA ALA A 372 17.27 -1.00 -12.01
C ALA A 372 17.45 -2.45 -11.51
N LEU A 373 17.44 -3.44 -12.41
CA LEU A 373 17.72 -4.84 -12.04
C LEU A 373 19.13 -5.01 -11.45
N GLN A 374 20.14 -4.36 -12.04
CA GLN A 374 21.50 -4.38 -11.51
C GLN A 374 21.59 -3.75 -10.11
N THR A 375 20.90 -2.63 -9.91
CA THR A 375 20.85 -1.94 -8.61
C THR A 375 20.18 -2.82 -7.55
N LEU A 376 19.12 -3.54 -7.91
CA LEU A 376 18.45 -4.50 -7.04
C LEU A 376 19.37 -5.65 -6.61
N LEU A 377 20.19 -6.20 -7.52
CA LEU A 377 21.18 -7.23 -7.18
C LEU A 377 22.13 -6.80 -6.05
N HIS A 378 22.45 -5.50 -5.97
CA HIS A 378 23.32 -4.96 -4.93
C HIS A 378 22.55 -4.65 -3.62
N LYS A 379 21.34 -4.10 -3.69
CA LYS A 379 20.58 -3.64 -2.51
C LYS A 379 19.79 -4.74 -1.79
N LEU A 380 19.23 -5.69 -2.54
CA LEU A 380 18.31 -6.71 -1.99
C LEU A 380 18.89 -7.54 -0.84
N PRO A 381 20.14 -8.05 -0.91
CA PRO A 381 20.65 -8.92 0.15
C PRO A 381 20.64 -8.24 1.54
N ALA A 382 21.07 -6.98 1.61
CA ALA A 382 21.08 -6.23 2.85
C ALA A 382 19.67 -5.90 3.34
N GLU A 383 18.78 -5.51 2.42
CA GLU A 383 17.40 -5.15 2.77
C GLU A 383 16.58 -6.36 3.25
N ILE A 384 16.72 -7.52 2.59
CA ILE A 384 16.11 -8.78 3.01
C ILE A 384 16.57 -9.14 4.43
N ALA A 385 17.89 -9.08 4.69
CA ALA A 385 18.44 -9.38 6.01
C ALA A 385 17.92 -8.40 7.08
N ASN A 386 17.77 -7.12 6.73
CA ASN A 386 17.27 -6.08 7.60
C ASN A 386 15.80 -6.32 8.00
N VAL A 387 14.92 -6.50 7.01
CA VAL A 387 13.49 -6.78 7.22
C VAL A 387 13.30 -8.05 8.04
N ARG A 388 13.97 -9.15 7.65
CA ARG A 388 13.93 -10.42 8.39
C ARG A 388 14.31 -10.23 9.86
N THR A 389 15.40 -9.50 10.12
CA THR A 389 15.88 -9.28 11.49
C THR A 389 14.88 -8.46 12.31
N HIS A 390 14.24 -7.46 11.71
CA HIS A 390 13.25 -6.65 12.41
C HIS A 390 11.96 -7.41 12.71
N VAL A 391 11.49 -8.24 11.77
CA VAL A 391 10.36 -9.16 11.99
C VAL A 391 10.67 -10.09 13.17
N LEU A 392 11.82 -10.79 13.15
CA LEU A 392 12.21 -11.71 14.23
C LEU A 392 12.36 -11.03 15.60
N ARG A 393 12.70 -9.74 15.63
CA ARG A 393 12.84 -8.95 16.87
C ARG A 393 11.53 -8.29 17.33
N GLY A 394 10.44 -8.43 16.56
CA GLY A 394 9.18 -7.72 16.82
C GLY A 394 9.32 -6.19 16.76
N ARG A 395 10.32 -5.68 16.00
CA ARG A 395 10.62 -4.24 15.87
C ARG A 395 10.02 -3.60 14.62
N GLN A 396 9.52 -4.42 13.69
CA GLN A 396 8.87 -3.96 12.48
C GLN A 396 7.43 -4.45 12.50
N GLU A 397 6.53 -3.54 12.16
CA GLU A 397 5.12 -3.86 11.99
C GLU A 397 4.99 -4.90 10.86
N PRO A 398 4.19 -5.97 11.05
CA PRO A 398 3.99 -6.98 10.01
C PRO A 398 3.58 -6.39 8.66
N LEU A 399 2.85 -5.27 8.68
CA LEU A 399 2.46 -4.52 7.49
C LEU A 399 3.65 -4.10 6.62
N GLU A 400 4.74 -3.57 7.21
CA GLU A 400 5.91 -3.15 6.44
C GLU A 400 6.64 -4.34 5.81
N ALA A 401 6.70 -5.47 6.52
CA ALA A 401 7.25 -6.70 5.96
C ALA A 401 6.41 -7.19 4.77
N PHE A 402 5.07 -7.13 4.88
CA PHE A 402 4.17 -7.46 3.78
C PHE A 402 4.33 -6.51 2.59
N GLU A 403 4.50 -5.20 2.81
CA GLU A 403 4.79 -4.23 1.74
C GLU A 403 6.10 -4.57 1.01
N PHE A 404 7.14 -4.96 1.75
CA PHE A 404 8.40 -5.37 1.17
C PHE A 404 8.27 -6.66 0.36
N LEU A 405 7.57 -7.68 0.87
CA LEU A 405 7.30 -8.92 0.14
C LEU A 405 6.49 -8.66 -1.14
N ASN A 406 5.50 -7.76 -1.09
CA ASN A 406 4.77 -7.32 -2.27
C ASN A 406 5.67 -6.60 -3.28
N SER A 407 6.66 -5.83 -2.83
CA SER A 407 7.66 -5.20 -3.70
C SER A 407 8.50 -6.26 -4.42
N ILE A 408 8.91 -7.32 -3.72
CA ILE A 408 9.60 -8.48 -4.33
C ILE A 408 8.73 -9.14 -5.41
N LEU A 409 7.45 -9.40 -5.12
CA LEU A 409 6.51 -9.97 -6.09
C LEU A 409 6.33 -9.06 -7.33
N GLN A 410 6.25 -7.75 -7.14
CA GLN A 410 6.15 -6.78 -8.25
C GLN A 410 7.38 -6.81 -9.15
N ILE A 411 8.59 -6.89 -8.58
CA ILE A 411 9.83 -7.03 -9.35
C ILE A 411 9.82 -8.33 -10.16
N GLY A 412 9.46 -9.45 -9.53
CA GLY A 412 9.35 -10.75 -10.19
C GLY A 412 8.34 -10.73 -11.35
N TRP A 413 7.15 -10.18 -11.10
CA TRP A 413 6.12 -9.99 -12.12
C TRP A 413 6.62 -9.14 -13.29
N ALA A 414 7.26 -7.99 -13.02
CA ALA A 414 7.76 -7.09 -14.05
C ALA A 414 8.83 -7.77 -14.92
N ALA A 415 9.75 -8.51 -14.32
CA ALA A 415 10.77 -9.28 -15.02
C ALA A 415 10.16 -10.40 -15.87
N ALA A 416 9.21 -11.16 -15.33
CA ALA A 416 8.54 -12.25 -16.05
C ALA A 416 7.68 -11.74 -17.21
N PHE A 417 6.87 -10.70 -16.98
CA PHE A 417 6.00 -10.11 -18.00
C PHE A 417 6.79 -9.51 -19.16
N SER A 418 7.92 -8.87 -18.86
CA SER A 418 8.81 -8.31 -19.89
C SER A 418 9.70 -9.34 -20.58
N GLY A 419 9.70 -10.60 -20.13
CA GLY A 419 10.62 -11.63 -20.63
C GLY A 419 12.08 -11.42 -20.22
N ARG A 420 12.34 -10.61 -19.18
CA ARG A 420 13.68 -10.19 -18.71
C ARG A 420 14.06 -10.87 -17.40
N ARG A 421 13.97 -12.20 -17.40
CA ARG A 421 14.31 -13.03 -16.24
C ARG A 421 15.82 -13.06 -16.04
N VAL A 422 16.29 -12.68 -14.84
CA VAL A 422 17.70 -12.75 -14.44
C VAL A 422 17.81 -13.77 -13.32
N GLN A 423 18.36 -14.96 -13.60
CA GLN A 423 18.35 -16.09 -12.68
C GLN A 423 18.86 -15.73 -11.28
N ARG A 424 20.03 -15.09 -11.20
CA ARG A 424 20.62 -14.68 -9.91
C ARG A 424 19.71 -13.75 -9.10
N LEU A 425 18.97 -12.86 -9.77
CA LEU A 425 18.02 -11.97 -9.11
C LEU A 425 16.80 -12.75 -8.64
N GLU A 426 16.26 -13.65 -9.46
CA GLU A 426 15.14 -14.51 -9.06
C GLU A 426 15.47 -15.37 -7.86
N ASP A 427 16.68 -15.96 -7.82
CA ASP A 427 17.14 -16.74 -6.68
C ASP A 427 17.13 -15.90 -5.39
N LEU A 428 17.61 -14.65 -5.46
CA LEU A 428 17.59 -13.71 -4.33
C LEU A 428 16.17 -13.33 -3.91
N LEU A 429 15.29 -13.04 -4.87
CA LEU A 429 13.89 -12.67 -4.61
C LEU A 429 13.14 -13.85 -3.97
N ARG A 430 13.29 -15.06 -4.50
CA ARG A 430 12.69 -16.29 -3.96
C ARG A 430 13.22 -16.62 -2.57
N ALA A 431 14.53 -16.48 -2.34
CA ALA A 431 15.12 -16.64 -1.02
C ALA A 431 14.56 -15.61 -0.03
N GLY A 432 14.45 -14.34 -0.42
CA GLY A 432 13.86 -13.29 0.41
C GLY A 432 12.41 -13.56 0.79
N LEU A 433 11.58 -14.00 -0.16
CA LEU A 433 10.20 -14.41 0.10
C LEU A 433 10.14 -15.56 1.12
N ALA A 434 10.98 -16.58 0.93
CA ALA A 434 11.02 -17.74 1.80
C ALA A 434 11.49 -17.40 3.22
N ASP A 435 12.55 -16.61 3.34
CA ASP A 435 13.18 -16.26 4.62
C ASP A 435 12.32 -15.33 5.47
N ILE A 436 11.74 -14.29 4.85
CA ILE A 436 10.85 -13.36 5.54
C ILE A 436 9.51 -14.03 5.84
N GLY A 437 8.98 -14.85 4.91
CA GLY A 437 7.79 -15.66 5.16
C GLY A 437 7.97 -16.58 6.36
N ALA A 438 9.10 -17.29 6.47
CA ALA A 438 9.42 -18.13 7.62
C ALA A 438 9.54 -17.33 8.93
N ALA A 439 10.11 -16.12 8.88
CA ALA A 439 10.18 -15.24 10.04
C ALA A 439 8.77 -14.82 10.50
N LEU A 440 7.88 -14.47 9.58
CA LEU A 440 6.47 -14.14 9.88
C LEU A 440 5.72 -15.33 10.48
N ASP A 441 5.92 -16.54 9.93
CA ASP A 441 5.33 -17.77 10.49
C ASP A 441 5.79 -18.03 11.94
N ALA A 442 7.02 -17.63 12.29
CA ALA A 442 7.52 -17.74 13.65
C ALA A 442 6.92 -16.71 14.61
N THR A 443 6.61 -15.49 14.15
CA THR A 443 6.22 -14.37 15.01
C THR A 443 4.72 -14.07 15.04
N CYS A 444 3.98 -14.32 13.96
CA CYS A 444 2.58 -13.88 13.81
C CYS A 444 1.56 -14.78 14.52
N ARG A 445 1.96 -15.92 15.12
CA ARG A 445 1.05 -16.86 15.80
C ARG A 445 0.21 -16.22 16.91
N ALA A 446 0.75 -15.24 17.64
CA ALA A 446 0.07 -14.60 18.77
C ALA A 446 -0.87 -13.44 18.36
N TRP A 447 -0.60 -12.78 17.23
CA TRP A 447 -1.37 -11.59 16.80
C TRP A 447 -2.66 -11.97 16.07
N LEU A 448 -2.60 -12.94 15.15
CA LEU A 448 -3.75 -13.32 14.33
C LEU A 448 -4.77 -14.20 15.08
N THR A 449 -4.36 -14.86 16.16
CA THR A 449 -5.26 -15.65 17.02
C THR A 449 -6.29 -14.79 17.76
N LEU A 450 -5.97 -13.53 18.08
CA LEU A 450 -6.85 -12.63 18.83
C LEU A 450 -8.07 -12.11 18.02
N GLY A 451 -8.10 -12.34 16.70
CA GLY A 451 -9.18 -11.94 15.80
C GLY A 451 -9.81 -13.09 15.00
N CYS A 452 -9.43 -14.35 15.27
CA CYS A 452 -9.88 -15.52 14.53
C CYS A 452 -11.40 -15.76 14.72
N THR A 453 -12.22 -15.28 13.79
CA THR A 453 -13.66 -15.59 13.74
C THR A 453 -13.90 -16.77 12.79
N ARG A 454 -14.41 -17.88 13.33
CA ARG A 454 -14.82 -19.02 12.52
C ARG A 454 -16.09 -18.67 11.75
N GLN A 455 -16.03 -18.76 10.43
CA GLN A 455 -17.23 -18.64 9.61
C GLN A 455 -18.02 -19.96 9.63
N ARG A 456 -19.36 -19.89 9.75
CA ARG A 456 -20.24 -21.07 9.76
C ARG A 456 -20.27 -21.71 8.36
N SER A 457 -20.12 -23.03 8.30
CA SER A 457 -20.38 -23.81 7.08
C SER A 457 -21.89 -24.00 6.89
N GLY A 458 -22.40 -23.80 5.68
CA GLY A 458 -23.77 -24.19 5.31
C GLY A 458 -23.91 -25.72 5.27
N SER A 459 -25.05 -26.24 5.72
CA SER A 459 -25.39 -27.67 5.65
C SER A 459 -26.09 -28.02 4.34
N GLY A 460 -25.75 -29.18 3.74
CA GLY A 460 -26.51 -29.80 2.64
C GLY A 460 -25.88 -29.79 1.24
N LEU A 461 -24.74 -29.10 1.02
CA LEU A 461 -24.03 -29.07 -0.26
C LEU A 461 -22.88 -30.10 -0.30
N GLU A 462 -22.47 -30.50 -1.52
CA GLU A 462 -21.22 -31.26 -1.72
C GLU A 462 -20.06 -30.48 -1.08
N GLN A 463 -19.25 -31.17 -0.27
CA GLN A 463 -18.20 -30.52 0.52
C GLN A 463 -16.88 -30.47 -0.27
N PRO A 464 -16.08 -29.40 -0.11
CA PRO A 464 -14.73 -29.36 -0.61
C PRO A 464 -13.86 -30.47 -0.03
N ARG A 465 -12.82 -30.85 -0.77
CA ARG A 465 -11.91 -31.93 -0.38
C ARG A 465 -10.46 -31.50 -0.54
N VAL A 466 -9.64 -31.70 0.48
CA VAL A 466 -8.18 -31.55 0.35
C VAL A 466 -7.65 -32.77 -0.40
N LEU A 467 -7.03 -32.56 -1.56
CA LEU A 467 -6.47 -33.63 -2.40
C LEU A 467 -4.96 -33.79 -2.23
N LEU A 468 -4.27 -32.71 -1.89
CA LEU A 468 -2.86 -32.70 -1.56
C LEU A 468 -2.68 -31.81 -0.35
N ASP A 469 -1.97 -32.32 0.66
CA ASP A 469 -1.62 -31.59 1.87
C ASP A 469 -0.14 -31.81 2.14
N VAL A 470 0.66 -30.76 1.91
CA VAL A 470 2.09 -30.72 2.24
C VAL A 470 2.32 -29.66 3.31
N ALA A 471 3.49 -29.63 3.95
CA ALA A 471 3.74 -28.80 5.14
C ALA A 471 3.21 -27.36 5.02
N ASP A 472 3.56 -26.65 3.94
CA ASP A 472 3.27 -25.23 3.76
C ASP A 472 2.14 -24.93 2.75
N MET A 473 1.62 -25.95 2.06
CA MET A 473 0.72 -25.78 0.92
C MET A 473 -0.34 -26.88 0.85
N ALA A 474 -1.48 -26.59 0.26
CA ALA A 474 -2.53 -27.57 0.00
C ALA A 474 -3.21 -27.33 -1.36
N VAL A 475 -3.80 -28.39 -1.91
CA VAL A 475 -4.70 -28.33 -3.07
C VAL A 475 -6.08 -28.79 -2.65
N VAL A 476 -7.08 -27.95 -2.86
CA VAL A 476 -8.47 -28.21 -2.49
C VAL A 476 -9.33 -28.35 -3.74
N LEU A 477 -10.02 -29.47 -3.90
CA LEU A 477 -11.07 -29.60 -4.89
C LEU A 477 -12.30 -28.83 -4.42
N LYS A 478 -12.61 -27.72 -5.11
CA LYS A 478 -13.81 -26.92 -4.90
C LYS A 478 -14.96 -27.50 -5.76
N PRO A 479 -16.09 -27.91 -5.16
CA PRO A 479 -17.32 -28.21 -5.90
C PRO A 479 -17.84 -26.94 -6.61
N ALA A 480 -18.88 -27.06 -7.44
CA ALA A 480 -19.65 -25.87 -7.86
C ALA A 480 -20.26 -25.19 -6.61
N HIS A 481 -21.07 -24.13 -6.72
CA HIS A 481 -21.82 -23.50 -5.61
C HIS A 481 -21.01 -22.91 -4.42
N TRP A 482 -19.73 -23.23 -4.25
CA TRP A 482 -18.85 -22.63 -3.25
C TRP A 482 -18.22 -21.33 -3.76
N GLU A 483 -18.21 -20.30 -2.95
CA GLU A 483 -17.48 -19.06 -3.22
C GLU A 483 -16.02 -19.20 -2.78
N VAL A 484 -15.10 -18.82 -3.67
CA VAL A 484 -13.72 -18.53 -3.27
C VAL A 484 -13.71 -17.07 -2.83
N ASP A 485 -13.81 -16.84 -1.52
CA ASP A 485 -13.97 -15.52 -0.92
C ASP A 485 -12.67 -14.74 -0.76
N ALA A 486 -11.59 -15.24 -1.37
CA ALA A 486 -10.36 -14.51 -1.66
C ALA A 486 -10.64 -13.33 -2.58
N ARG A 487 -10.73 -12.12 -2.01
CA ARG A 487 -10.90 -10.91 -2.81
C ARG A 487 -9.73 -9.95 -2.59
N PRO A 488 -9.10 -9.46 -3.67
CA PRO A 488 -8.19 -8.34 -3.52
C PRO A 488 -8.97 -7.10 -3.03
N PRO A 489 -8.30 -6.16 -2.35
CA PRO A 489 -8.90 -4.90 -1.90
C PRO A 489 -9.66 -4.14 -2.99
N GLU A 490 -9.14 -4.19 -4.22
CA GLU A 490 -9.74 -3.55 -5.39
C GLU A 490 -11.14 -4.07 -5.70
N GLU A 491 -11.49 -5.29 -5.28
CA GLU A 491 -12.74 -5.99 -5.58
C GLU A 491 -13.64 -6.16 -4.35
N ALA A 492 -13.30 -5.52 -3.22
CA ALA A 492 -14.08 -5.58 -1.97
C ALA A 492 -15.53 -5.12 -2.17
N PHE A 493 -15.80 -4.24 -3.15
CA PHE A 493 -17.14 -3.76 -3.49
C PHE A 493 -18.07 -4.83 -4.07
N LEU A 494 -17.54 -6.00 -4.48
CA LEU A 494 -18.30 -7.00 -5.22
C LEU A 494 -19.33 -7.80 -4.41
N GLY A 495 -19.60 -7.50 -3.14
CA GLY A 495 -20.63 -8.17 -2.33
C GLY A 495 -20.42 -9.70 -2.18
N ALA A 496 -20.90 -10.33 -1.11
CA ALA A 496 -20.90 -11.80 -1.07
C ALA A 496 -21.97 -12.35 -2.00
N ALA A 497 -21.69 -13.47 -2.67
CA ALA A 497 -22.73 -14.16 -3.41
C ALA A 497 -23.79 -14.63 -2.38
N PRO A 498 -25.05 -14.17 -2.45
CA PRO A 498 -26.05 -14.50 -1.45
C PRO A 498 -26.22 -16.01 -1.34
N GLY A 499 -26.09 -16.56 -0.14
CA GLY A 499 -26.31 -17.99 0.15
C GLY A 499 -25.18 -18.95 -0.26
N ALA A 500 -24.08 -18.48 -0.87
CA ALA A 500 -22.96 -19.35 -1.21
C ALA A 500 -22.11 -19.71 0.02
N ALA A 501 -21.76 -20.99 0.17
CA ALA A 501 -20.79 -21.43 1.18
C ALA A 501 -19.38 -20.95 0.80
N ARG A 502 -18.59 -20.50 1.77
CA ARG A 502 -17.26 -19.90 1.53
C ARG A 502 -16.15 -20.90 1.75
N LEU A 503 -15.19 -20.92 0.82
CA LEU A 503 -14.06 -21.84 0.89
C LEU A 503 -13.15 -21.56 2.09
N SER A 504 -13.04 -20.30 2.54
CA SER A 504 -12.35 -19.96 3.79
C SER A 504 -12.95 -20.67 5.01
N SER A 505 -14.29 -20.74 5.13
CA SER A 505 -14.97 -21.44 6.22
C SER A 505 -14.59 -22.93 6.28
N PHE A 506 -14.48 -23.57 5.11
CA PHE A 506 -14.04 -24.97 5.02
C PHE A 506 -12.59 -25.11 5.50
N LEU A 507 -11.68 -24.26 5.03
CA LEU A 507 -10.27 -24.27 5.44
C LEU A 507 -10.12 -24.05 6.95
N GLN A 508 -10.88 -23.12 7.53
CA GLN A 508 -10.86 -22.82 8.96
C GLN A 508 -11.46 -23.94 9.82
N GLY A 509 -12.28 -24.81 9.23
CA GLY A 509 -12.75 -26.06 9.84
C GLY A 509 -11.73 -27.19 9.73
N ALA A 510 -10.97 -27.24 8.62
CA ALA A 510 -9.96 -28.26 8.34
C ALA A 510 -8.62 -28.01 9.06
N TYR A 511 -8.27 -26.75 9.33
CA TYR A 511 -6.98 -26.35 9.89
C TYR A 511 -7.13 -25.49 11.14
N SER A 512 -6.20 -25.65 12.09
CA SER A 512 -6.22 -24.88 13.34
C SER A 512 -5.62 -23.48 13.16
N CYS A 513 -6.23 -22.44 13.74
CA CYS A 513 -5.70 -21.06 13.74
C CYS A 513 -4.35 -20.97 14.50
N ALA A 514 -4.11 -21.83 15.49
CA ALA A 514 -2.85 -21.85 16.24
C ALA A 514 -1.65 -22.30 15.40
N GLU A 515 -1.88 -23.26 14.49
CA GLU A 515 -0.83 -23.80 13.62
C GLU A 515 -0.74 -23.00 12.30
N TYR A 516 -1.88 -22.63 11.71
CA TYR A 516 -1.98 -21.98 10.40
C TYR A 516 -2.77 -20.66 10.47
N PRO A 517 -2.25 -19.62 11.16
CA PRO A 517 -2.94 -18.35 11.35
C PRO A 517 -3.23 -17.61 10.03
N LEU A 518 -2.42 -17.84 8.99
CA LEU A 518 -2.63 -17.26 7.65
C LEU A 518 -4.02 -17.59 7.07
N LEU A 519 -4.54 -18.79 7.33
CA LEU A 519 -5.86 -19.24 6.82
C LEU A 519 -7.04 -18.48 7.46
N PHE A 520 -6.75 -17.63 8.44
CA PHE A 520 -7.70 -16.76 9.13
C PHE A 520 -7.45 -15.27 8.82
N SER A 521 -6.44 -14.96 7.99
CA SER A 521 -6.13 -13.60 7.56
C SER A 521 -6.87 -13.26 6.26
N GLU A 522 -7.92 -12.45 6.37
CA GLU A 522 -8.65 -11.94 5.19
C GLU A 522 -7.74 -11.10 4.29
N GLU A 523 -6.84 -10.31 4.88
CA GLU A 523 -5.86 -9.50 4.16
C GLU A 523 -4.99 -10.33 3.20
N HIS A 524 -4.65 -11.55 3.62
CA HIS A 524 -3.88 -12.52 2.84
C HIS A 524 -4.78 -13.57 2.18
N GLN A 525 -6.03 -13.22 1.94
CA GLN A 525 -6.99 -14.04 1.21
C GLN A 525 -7.20 -15.43 1.80
N PHE A 526 -7.04 -15.60 3.12
CA PHE A 526 -7.12 -16.89 3.81
C PHE A 526 -6.16 -17.94 3.20
N GLY A 527 -5.01 -17.49 2.67
CA GLY A 527 -4.02 -18.35 2.00
C GLY A 527 -4.41 -18.79 0.58
N LEU A 528 -5.59 -18.45 0.09
CA LEU A 528 -6.07 -18.80 -1.25
C LEU A 528 -5.26 -18.04 -2.32
N ILE A 529 -4.67 -18.76 -3.27
CA ILE A 529 -3.78 -18.15 -4.29
C ILE A 529 -4.57 -17.57 -5.47
N HIS A 530 -5.64 -18.25 -5.86
CA HIS A 530 -6.42 -17.87 -7.03
C HIS A 530 -7.89 -18.28 -6.89
N ARG A 531 -8.76 -17.54 -7.60
CA ARG A 531 -10.21 -17.73 -7.56
C ARG A 531 -10.75 -18.68 -8.63
N LEU A 532 -11.99 -19.12 -8.40
CA LEU A 532 -12.91 -19.71 -9.37
C LEU A 532 -14.28 -19.09 -9.16
N ASP A 533 -15.05 -18.96 -10.23
CA ASP A 533 -16.44 -18.50 -10.14
C ASP A 533 -17.27 -19.49 -9.32
N VAL A 534 -18.31 -19.01 -8.62
CA VAL A 534 -19.23 -19.83 -7.84
C VAL A 534 -19.77 -21.04 -8.64
N PRO A 535 -20.30 -20.89 -9.87
CA PRO A 535 -20.79 -22.03 -10.66
C PRO A 535 -19.68 -22.93 -11.20
N SER A 536 -18.41 -22.55 -11.12
CA SER A 536 -17.29 -23.37 -11.59
C SER A 536 -16.76 -24.27 -10.49
N SER A 537 -16.29 -25.45 -10.88
CA SER A 537 -15.63 -26.42 -9.98
C SER A 537 -14.16 -26.60 -10.35
N GLY A 538 -13.36 -27.17 -9.45
CA GLY A 538 -11.97 -27.52 -9.72
C GLY A 538 -10.99 -27.18 -8.61
N LEU A 539 -9.71 -27.40 -8.90
CA LEU A 539 -8.63 -27.41 -7.91
C LEU A 539 -8.16 -26.02 -7.49
N ILE A 540 -8.27 -25.62 -6.23
CA ILE A 540 -7.77 -24.35 -5.68
C ILE A 540 -6.45 -24.60 -4.94
N LEU A 541 -5.44 -23.77 -5.21
CA LEU A 541 -4.17 -23.81 -4.50
C LEU A 541 -4.21 -22.91 -3.28
N VAL A 542 -3.65 -23.40 -2.17
CA VAL A 542 -3.68 -22.73 -0.85
C VAL A 542 -2.27 -22.74 -0.26
N GLY A 543 -1.77 -21.57 0.14
CA GLY A 543 -0.64 -21.45 1.06
C GLY A 543 -1.14 -21.52 2.50
N LYS A 544 -0.67 -22.49 3.28
CA LYS A 544 -1.06 -22.64 4.69
C LYS A 544 -0.23 -21.77 5.63
N THR A 545 0.98 -21.42 5.20
CA THR A 545 1.97 -20.58 5.91
C THR A 545 2.33 -19.37 5.04
N PHE A 546 2.86 -18.30 5.63
CA PHE A 546 3.34 -17.14 4.88
C PHE A 546 4.44 -17.55 3.90
N ARG A 547 5.37 -18.41 4.33
CA ARG A 547 6.41 -18.97 3.46
C ARG A 547 5.82 -19.66 2.23
N GLY A 548 4.85 -20.56 2.43
CA GLY A 548 4.17 -21.26 1.34
C GLY A 548 3.36 -20.31 0.45
N TYR A 549 2.63 -19.38 1.05
CA TYR A 549 1.81 -18.39 0.33
C TYR A 549 2.63 -17.53 -0.60
N PHE A 550 3.72 -16.92 -0.13
CA PHE A 550 4.55 -16.06 -0.95
C PHE A 550 5.32 -16.84 -2.03
N ALA A 551 5.69 -18.10 -1.79
CA ALA A 551 6.28 -18.97 -2.82
C ALA A 551 5.27 -19.33 -3.93
N LEU A 552 4.00 -19.53 -3.60
CA LEU A 552 2.94 -19.79 -4.58
C LEU A 552 2.52 -18.51 -5.32
N ARG A 553 2.45 -17.37 -4.62
CA ARG A 553 2.24 -16.05 -5.21
C ARG A 553 3.33 -15.72 -6.22
N TRP A 554 4.59 -16.01 -5.90
CA TRP A 554 5.69 -15.87 -6.85
C TRP A 554 5.40 -16.63 -8.14
N GLN A 555 5.06 -17.92 -8.05
CA GLN A 555 4.78 -18.75 -9.23
C GLN A 555 3.56 -18.25 -10.02
N GLN A 556 2.54 -17.72 -9.34
CA GLN A 556 1.39 -17.10 -9.99
C GLN A 556 1.77 -15.82 -10.74
N ASP A 557 2.54 -14.94 -10.10
CA ASP A 557 2.90 -13.63 -10.62
C ASP A 557 4.00 -13.73 -11.71
N THR A 558 4.82 -14.80 -11.71
CA THR A 558 5.86 -15.07 -12.73
C THR A 558 5.42 -16.01 -13.85
N TYR A 559 4.16 -16.45 -13.84
CA TYR A 559 3.58 -17.39 -14.83
C TYR A 559 4.14 -18.82 -14.79
N ASP A 560 4.87 -19.18 -13.73
CA ASP A 560 5.39 -20.54 -13.51
C ASP A 560 4.29 -21.50 -13.00
N LEU A 561 3.14 -20.97 -12.53
CA LEU A 561 1.99 -21.76 -12.10
C LEU A 561 1.15 -22.30 -13.29
N GLY A 562 1.07 -23.62 -13.43
CA GLY A 562 0.21 -24.29 -14.41
C GLY A 562 -1.24 -24.38 -13.94
N ARG A 563 -2.19 -23.86 -14.72
CA ARG A 563 -3.64 -23.96 -14.46
C ARG A 563 -4.35 -24.42 -15.72
N HIS A 564 -4.89 -25.63 -15.68
CA HIS A 564 -5.51 -26.29 -16.83
C HIS A 564 -6.99 -26.53 -16.59
N TYR A 565 -7.80 -26.15 -17.58
CA TYR A 565 -9.24 -26.18 -17.52
C TYR A 565 -9.80 -27.03 -18.64
N LEU A 566 -10.89 -27.74 -18.35
CA LEU A 566 -11.78 -28.30 -19.36
C LEU A 566 -12.97 -27.38 -19.52
N VAL A 567 -13.24 -27.01 -20.76
CA VAL A 567 -14.25 -26.04 -21.12
C VAL A 567 -15.00 -26.54 -22.35
N LEU A 568 -16.32 -26.57 -22.30
CA LEU A 568 -17.13 -26.88 -23.48
C LEU A 568 -17.61 -25.57 -24.10
N CYS A 569 -17.32 -25.36 -25.38
CA CYS A 569 -17.68 -24.16 -26.14
C CYS A 569 -18.62 -24.52 -27.31
N HIS A 570 -19.47 -23.57 -27.67
CA HIS A 570 -20.31 -23.65 -28.86
C HIS A 570 -19.50 -23.55 -30.15
N GLY A 571 -19.87 -24.34 -31.16
CA GLY A 571 -19.22 -24.40 -32.47
C GLY A 571 -17.88 -25.12 -32.48
N GLN A 572 -17.20 -25.03 -33.63
CA GLN A 572 -15.88 -25.61 -33.83
C GLN A 572 -14.79 -24.57 -33.55
N VAL A 573 -14.01 -24.80 -32.49
CA VAL A 573 -12.92 -23.90 -32.08
C VAL A 573 -11.61 -24.46 -32.59
N GLN A 574 -10.77 -23.62 -33.19
CA GLN A 574 -9.41 -23.98 -33.60
C GLN A 574 -8.40 -23.72 -32.47
N GLN A 575 -7.26 -24.44 -32.51
CA GLN A 575 -6.15 -24.18 -31.60
C GLN A 575 -5.60 -22.77 -31.82
N GLN A 576 -5.59 -21.96 -30.77
CA GLN A 576 -5.14 -20.57 -30.85
C GLN A 576 -4.76 -20.00 -29.49
N VAL A 577 -4.08 -18.86 -29.52
CA VAL A 577 -3.86 -18.01 -28.35
C VAL A 577 -4.77 -16.79 -28.46
N VAL A 578 -5.56 -16.54 -27.43
CA VAL A 578 -6.34 -15.32 -27.27
C VAL A 578 -5.58 -14.38 -26.32
N ASN A 579 -5.03 -13.30 -26.89
CA ASN A 579 -4.35 -12.24 -26.14
C ASN A 579 -5.15 -10.93 -26.24
N ALA A 580 -6.26 -10.86 -25.51
CA ALA A 580 -7.20 -9.75 -25.55
C ALA A 580 -7.40 -9.15 -24.15
N ARG A 581 -7.27 -7.82 -24.01
CA ARG A 581 -7.37 -7.10 -22.74
C ARG A 581 -8.78 -7.14 -22.17
N ILE A 582 -8.92 -7.32 -20.85
CA ILE A 582 -10.22 -7.46 -20.17
C ILE A 582 -10.43 -6.32 -19.17
N LYS A 583 -11.55 -5.62 -19.32
CA LYS A 583 -12.04 -4.62 -18.35
C LYS A 583 -13.23 -5.20 -17.59
N THR A 584 -13.30 -4.95 -16.29
CA THR A 584 -14.39 -5.41 -15.41
C THR A 584 -15.14 -4.21 -14.84
N THR A 585 -16.47 -4.25 -14.88
CA THR A 585 -17.32 -3.22 -14.29
C THR A 585 -17.20 -3.21 -12.77
N LYS A 586 -17.37 -2.03 -12.16
CA LYS A 586 -17.32 -1.84 -10.70
C LYS A 586 -18.70 -1.86 -10.04
N THR A 587 -19.65 -2.49 -10.72
CA THR A 587 -21.03 -2.69 -10.27
C THR A 587 -21.20 -4.11 -9.76
N TYR A 588 -22.18 -4.32 -8.89
CA TYR A 588 -22.61 -5.66 -8.52
C TYR A 588 -23.90 -6.02 -9.28
N PRO A 589 -23.95 -7.16 -10.00
CA PRO A 589 -22.87 -8.12 -10.24
C PRO A 589 -21.82 -7.60 -11.25
N ALA A 590 -20.54 -7.92 -11.02
CA ALA A 590 -19.46 -7.53 -11.94
C ALA A 590 -19.61 -8.22 -13.29
N THR A 591 -19.35 -7.47 -14.36
CA THR A 591 -19.28 -8.00 -15.72
C THR A 591 -17.98 -7.57 -16.38
N SER A 592 -17.30 -8.54 -16.98
CA SER A 592 -16.07 -8.34 -17.76
C SER A 592 -16.33 -8.33 -19.26
N TYR A 593 -15.56 -7.56 -20.02
CA TYR A 593 -15.61 -7.52 -21.49
C TYR A 593 -14.23 -7.17 -22.07
N VAL A 594 -14.03 -7.48 -23.36
CA VAL A 594 -12.79 -7.10 -24.06
C VAL A 594 -12.80 -5.61 -24.33
N SER A 595 -11.71 -4.93 -23.96
CA SER A 595 -11.56 -3.48 -24.13
C SER A 595 -10.08 -3.12 -24.18
N ALA A 596 -9.72 -2.15 -25.02
CA ALA A 596 -8.37 -1.59 -25.06
C ALA A 596 -7.94 -1.02 -23.69
N GLU A 597 -8.88 -0.50 -22.90
CA GLU A 597 -8.66 0.01 -21.55
C GLU A 597 -8.61 -1.09 -20.47
N GLY A 598 -8.75 -2.37 -20.86
CA GLY A 598 -8.70 -3.51 -19.95
C GLY A 598 -7.29 -3.80 -19.44
N LYS A 599 -7.15 -4.77 -18.54
CA LYS A 599 -5.86 -5.35 -18.13
C LYS A 599 -5.49 -6.49 -19.09
N THR A 600 -4.21 -6.70 -19.38
CA THR A 600 -3.72 -7.80 -20.23
C THR A 600 -4.24 -9.14 -19.75
N ALA A 601 -4.71 -9.96 -20.70
CA ALA A 601 -5.18 -11.30 -20.45
C ALA A 601 -4.75 -12.26 -21.57
N TRP A 602 -4.18 -13.40 -21.18
CA TRP A 602 -3.61 -14.38 -22.11
C TRP A 602 -4.20 -15.76 -21.82
N THR A 603 -4.76 -16.39 -22.85
CA THR A 603 -5.43 -17.68 -22.80
C THR A 603 -4.99 -18.52 -24.01
N TRP A 604 -4.53 -19.74 -23.78
CA TRP A 604 -4.29 -20.72 -24.84
C TRP A 604 -5.42 -21.74 -24.87
N LEU A 605 -5.92 -22.01 -26.07
CA LEU A 605 -7.03 -22.92 -26.34
C LEU A 605 -6.51 -24.06 -27.21
N ARG A 606 -6.69 -25.30 -26.74
CA ARG A 606 -6.40 -26.51 -27.50
C ARG A 606 -7.66 -27.37 -27.60
N PRO A 607 -8.21 -27.59 -28.81
CA PRO A 607 -9.30 -28.54 -29.05
C PRO A 607 -8.86 -29.95 -28.68
N LEU A 608 -9.67 -30.61 -27.85
CA LEU A 608 -9.50 -32.02 -27.52
C LEU A 608 -10.43 -32.89 -28.37
N CYS A 609 -11.67 -32.45 -28.54
CA CYS A 609 -12.65 -33.12 -29.40
C CYS A 609 -13.73 -32.16 -29.90
N VAL A 610 -14.22 -32.43 -31.11
CA VAL A 610 -15.46 -31.86 -31.65
C VAL A 610 -16.60 -32.82 -31.34
N LEU A 611 -17.69 -32.27 -30.86
CA LEU A 611 -18.87 -32.98 -30.37
C LEU A 611 -20.13 -32.39 -31.02
N CYS A 612 -21.19 -33.19 -31.16
CA CYS A 612 -22.44 -32.73 -31.75
C CYS A 612 -23.63 -33.09 -30.85
N ARG A 613 -24.66 -32.23 -30.85
CA ARG A 613 -26.00 -32.51 -30.31
C ARG A 613 -27.03 -32.10 -31.34
N GLY A 614 -27.68 -33.08 -31.96
CA GLY A 614 -28.53 -32.81 -33.13
C GLY A 614 -27.69 -32.20 -34.26
N SER A 615 -28.07 -31.02 -34.73
CA SER A 615 -27.33 -30.26 -35.77
C SER A 615 -26.34 -29.23 -35.22
N ALA A 616 -26.23 -29.09 -33.90
CA ALA A 616 -25.32 -28.13 -33.28
C ALA A 616 -23.96 -28.77 -32.96
N ASP A 617 -22.89 -28.05 -33.29
CA ASP A 617 -21.51 -28.44 -32.99
C ASP A 617 -21.02 -27.78 -31.70
N PHE A 618 -20.11 -28.47 -31.02
CA PHE A 618 -19.44 -28.05 -29.80
C PHE A 618 -17.98 -28.48 -29.83
N THR A 619 -17.13 -27.80 -29.07
CA THR A 619 -15.72 -28.18 -28.89
C THR A 619 -15.39 -28.29 -27.42
N LEU A 620 -14.88 -29.45 -26.99
CA LEU A 620 -14.24 -29.57 -25.68
C LEU A 620 -12.80 -29.08 -25.81
N LEU A 621 -12.47 -28.08 -25.00
CA LEU A 621 -11.18 -27.40 -24.99
C LEU A 621 -10.40 -27.75 -23.74
N LEU A 622 -9.10 -28.02 -23.91
CA LEU A 622 -8.09 -27.76 -22.90
C LEU A 622 -7.75 -26.26 -22.95
N VAL A 623 -7.98 -25.57 -21.84
CA VAL A 623 -7.69 -24.14 -21.71
C VAL A 623 -6.61 -23.91 -20.66
N VAL A 624 -5.59 -23.12 -21.01
CA VAL A 624 -4.50 -22.74 -20.12
C VAL A 624 -4.42 -21.22 -20.03
N ILE A 625 -4.35 -20.68 -18.81
CA ILE A 625 -4.29 -19.23 -18.58
C ILE A 625 -3.00 -18.83 -17.86
N ARG A 626 -2.33 -17.80 -18.39
CA ARG A 626 -1.19 -17.15 -17.70
C ARG A 626 -1.69 -16.09 -16.71
N THR A 627 -2.71 -15.35 -17.09
CA THR A 627 -3.36 -14.34 -16.25
C THR A 627 -4.63 -14.88 -15.59
N GLY A 628 -5.15 -14.21 -14.57
CA GLY A 628 -6.39 -14.59 -13.89
C GLY A 628 -7.38 -13.43 -13.77
N ARG A 629 -7.86 -12.87 -14.89
CA ARG A 629 -8.88 -11.81 -14.86
C ARG A 629 -10.28 -12.37 -14.58
N THR A 630 -11.16 -11.55 -14.01
CA THR A 630 -12.54 -11.93 -13.70
C THR A 630 -13.27 -12.42 -14.96
N HIS A 631 -13.77 -13.65 -14.93
CA HIS A 631 -14.42 -14.34 -16.05
C HIS A 631 -13.57 -14.49 -17.33
N GLN A 632 -12.22 -14.48 -17.23
CA GLN A 632 -11.33 -14.43 -18.39
C GLN A 632 -11.65 -15.44 -19.49
N ILE A 633 -11.74 -16.72 -19.15
CA ILE A 633 -11.99 -17.81 -20.11
C ILE A 633 -13.30 -17.57 -20.86
N ARG A 634 -14.37 -17.22 -20.13
CA ARG A 634 -15.73 -17.01 -20.65
C ARG A 634 -15.78 -15.82 -21.61
N VAL A 635 -15.14 -14.70 -21.23
CA VAL A 635 -15.06 -13.50 -22.04
C VAL A 635 -14.24 -13.73 -23.31
N HIS A 636 -13.10 -14.42 -23.21
CA HIS A 636 -12.28 -14.75 -24.38
C HIS A 636 -12.99 -15.71 -25.34
N ALA A 637 -13.65 -16.74 -24.80
CA ALA A 637 -14.45 -17.67 -25.58
C ALA A 637 -15.57 -16.95 -26.36
N ARG A 638 -16.33 -16.06 -25.70
CA ARG A 638 -17.32 -15.20 -26.36
C ARG A 638 -16.66 -14.27 -27.40
N HIS A 639 -15.52 -13.67 -27.07
CA HIS A 639 -14.82 -12.72 -27.94
C HIS A 639 -14.43 -13.32 -29.29
N ILE A 640 -14.05 -14.61 -29.31
CA ILE A 640 -13.76 -15.34 -30.55
C ILE A 640 -15.01 -15.97 -31.20
N GLY A 641 -16.22 -15.67 -30.70
CA GLY A 641 -17.49 -16.16 -31.26
C GLY A 641 -17.97 -17.50 -30.73
N HIS A 642 -17.30 -18.08 -29.73
CA HIS A 642 -17.55 -19.44 -29.23
C HIS A 642 -17.83 -19.43 -27.71
N PRO A 643 -18.98 -18.89 -27.26
CA PRO A 643 -19.30 -18.81 -25.83
C PRO A 643 -19.28 -20.18 -25.16
N THR A 644 -19.00 -20.23 -23.86
CA THR A 644 -19.02 -21.48 -23.10
C THR A 644 -20.47 -21.97 -22.93
N VAL A 645 -20.66 -23.28 -22.96
CA VAL A 645 -21.98 -23.91 -22.77
C VAL A 645 -22.52 -23.59 -21.38
N MET A 646 -23.80 -23.26 -21.28
CA MET A 646 -24.47 -22.82 -20.05
C MET A 646 -23.86 -21.57 -19.41
N ASP A 647 -23.44 -20.60 -20.23
CA ASP A 647 -23.02 -19.30 -19.74
C ASP A 647 -24.17 -18.29 -19.66
N GLU A 648 -24.86 -18.26 -18.51
CA GLU A 648 -25.97 -17.34 -18.24
C GLU A 648 -25.60 -15.84 -18.36
N LYS A 649 -24.31 -15.49 -18.27
CA LYS A 649 -23.85 -14.09 -18.31
C LYS A 649 -23.35 -13.67 -19.68
N TYR A 650 -22.71 -14.58 -20.42
CA TYR A 650 -21.99 -14.27 -21.65
C TYR A 650 -22.47 -15.02 -22.88
N ALA A 651 -23.42 -15.94 -22.78
CA ALA A 651 -24.10 -16.47 -23.95
C ALA A 651 -25.31 -15.59 -24.33
N ASP A 652 -25.85 -15.81 -25.52
CA ASP A 652 -27.18 -15.30 -25.87
C ASP A 652 -28.24 -15.99 -24.98
N PRO A 653 -29.25 -15.28 -24.44
CA PRO A 653 -30.27 -15.87 -23.58
C PRO A 653 -30.99 -17.08 -24.20
N ALA A 654 -31.24 -17.07 -25.52
CA ALA A 654 -31.88 -18.19 -26.21
C ALA A 654 -30.94 -19.41 -26.30
N VAL A 655 -29.66 -19.18 -26.56
CA VAL A 655 -28.62 -20.24 -26.53
C VAL A 655 -28.52 -20.84 -25.13
N CYS A 656 -28.47 -19.99 -24.10
CA CYS A 656 -28.39 -20.47 -22.71
C CYS A 656 -29.65 -21.26 -22.30
N ALA A 657 -30.84 -20.85 -22.74
CA ALA A 657 -32.08 -21.58 -22.48
C ALA A 657 -32.10 -22.96 -23.15
N ALA A 658 -31.54 -23.07 -24.36
CA ALA A 658 -31.40 -24.36 -25.05
C ALA A 658 -30.38 -25.27 -24.35
N ASP A 659 -29.29 -24.71 -23.83
CA ASP A 659 -28.27 -25.44 -23.08
C ASP A 659 -28.81 -26.00 -21.75
N ALA A 660 -29.68 -25.25 -21.07
CA ALA A 660 -30.19 -25.57 -19.73
C ALA A 660 -31.00 -26.88 -19.67
N VAL A 661 -31.44 -27.37 -20.83
CA VAL A 661 -32.18 -28.64 -20.95
C VAL A 661 -31.28 -29.86 -20.69
N TRP A 662 -29.97 -29.74 -20.91
CA TRP A 662 -29.04 -30.88 -20.89
C TRP A 662 -27.73 -30.63 -20.14
N CYS A 663 -27.36 -29.38 -19.93
CA CYS A 663 -26.21 -29.00 -19.12
C CYS A 663 -26.69 -28.20 -17.89
N PRO A 664 -26.32 -28.59 -16.66
CA PRO A 664 -26.93 -28.00 -15.45
C PRO A 664 -26.33 -26.64 -15.05
N ARG A 665 -25.14 -26.29 -15.56
CA ARG A 665 -24.40 -25.08 -15.24
C ARG A 665 -23.28 -24.87 -16.24
N ASN A 666 -22.64 -23.70 -16.20
CA ASN A 666 -21.49 -23.41 -17.06
C ASN A 666 -20.46 -24.55 -17.06
N PHE A 667 -20.17 -25.10 -18.24
CA PHE A 667 -19.24 -26.21 -18.42
C PHE A 667 -17.80 -25.70 -18.37
N LEU A 668 -17.32 -25.49 -17.14
CA LEU A 668 -15.96 -25.05 -16.85
C LEU A 668 -15.47 -25.76 -15.59
N HIS A 669 -14.36 -26.50 -15.72
CA HIS A 669 -13.74 -27.23 -14.62
C HIS A 669 -12.22 -27.09 -14.63
N ARG A 670 -11.62 -26.60 -13.54
CA ARG A 670 -10.15 -26.61 -13.40
C ARG A 670 -9.68 -27.99 -12.93
N PHE A 671 -9.40 -28.86 -13.89
CA PHE A 671 -9.07 -30.25 -13.64
C PHE A 671 -7.63 -30.46 -13.17
N GLN A 672 -6.68 -29.56 -13.48
CA GLN A 672 -5.28 -29.72 -13.07
C GLN A 672 -4.62 -28.40 -12.65
N VAL A 673 -3.79 -28.50 -11.61
CA VAL A 673 -2.83 -27.47 -11.20
C VAL A 673 -1.43 -28.07 -11.15
N THR A 674 -0.42 -27.27 -11.50
CA THR A 674 1.00 -27.66 -11.44
C THR A 674 1.80 -26.54 -10.81
N PHE A 675 2.57 -26.85 -9.78
CA PHE A 675 3.34 -25.89 -8.98
C PHE A 675 4.57 -26.57 -8.38
N GLU A 676 5.59 -25.80 -8.05
CA GLU A 676 6.75 -26.24 -7.27
C GLU A 676 6.47 -26.07 -5.77
N ASP A 677 6.72 -27.11 -4.98
CA ASP A 677 6.67 -27.00 -3.52
C ASP A 677 7.98 -26.42 -2.94
N LEU A 678 8.04 -26.21 -1.61
CA LEU A 678 9.25 -25.65 -0.98
C LEU A 678 10.47 -26.58 -0.99
N SER A 679 10.32 -27.84 -1.39
CA SER A 679 11.44 -28.76 -1.60
C SER A 679 12.04 -28.65 -3.01
N GLY A 680 11.47 -27.82 -3.88
CA GLY A 680 11.83 -27.76 -5.30
C GLY A 680 11.15 -28.85 -6.15
N THR A 681 10.24 -29.65 -5.56
CA THR A 681 9.55 -30.72 -6.28
C THR A 681 8.37 -30.14 -7.05
N VAL A 682 8.32 -30.37 -8.37
CA VAL A 682 7.14 -30.05 -9.18
C VAL A 682 6.00 -31.02 -8.81
N ARG A 683 4.96 -30.48 -8.19
CA ARG A 683 3.70 -31.15 -7.88
C ARG A 683 2.71 -30.97 -9.01
N ARG A 684 2.09 -32.06 -9.44
CA ARG A 684 0.93 -32.07 -10.34
C ARG A 684 -0.24 -32.69 -9.60
N CYS A 685 -1.31 -31.92 -9.43
CA CYS A 685 -2.55 -32.41 -8.84
C CYS A 685 -3.65 -32.31 -9.90
N SER A 686 -4.39 -33.40 -10.08
CA SER A 686 -5.46 -33.49 -11.07
C SER A 686 -6.72 -34.07 -10.43
N ALA A 687 -7.89 -33.66 -10.92
CA ALA A 687 -9.20 -34.17 -10.53
C ALA A 687 -10.03 -34.50 -11.79
N PRO A 688 -10.86 -35.55 -11.74
CA PRO A 688 -11.77 -35.89 -12.83
C PRO A 688 -12.85 -34.81 -13.01
N LEU A 689 -13.52 -34.81 -14.18
CA LEU A 689 -14.76 -34.05 -14.33
C LEU A 689 -15.77 -34.46 -13.26
N PRO A 690 -16.46 -33.50 -12.63
CA PRO A 690 -17.52 -33.80 -11.67
C PRO A 690 -18.70 -34.49 -12.37
N ALA A 691 -19.46 -35.28 -11.60
CA ALA A 691 -20.50 -36.17 -12.13
C ALA A 691 -21.57 -35.43 -12.96
N ASP A 692 -21.91 -34.20 -12.58
CA ASP A 692 -22.88 -33.35 -13.26
C ASP A 692 -22.41 -32.94 -14.68
N LEU A 693 -21.15 -32.53 -14.84
CA LEU A 693 -20.59 -32.21 -16.15
C LEU A 693 -20.31 -33.46 -16.97
N LEU A 694 -19.95 -34.57 -16.33
CA LEU A 694 -19.79 -35.85 -17.01
C LEU A 694 -21.14 -36.33 -17.59
N GLN A 695 -22.24 -36.12 -16.88
CA GLN A 695 -23.58 -36.41 -17.38
C GLN A 695 -23.94 -35.51 -18.58
N ALA A 696 -23.69 -34.20 -18.48
CA ALA A 696 -23.88 -33.28 -19.61
C ALA A 696 -23.00 -33.64 -20.82
N LEU A 697 -21.81 -34.18 -20.59
CA LEU A 697 -20.93 -34.64 -21.67
C LEU A 697 -21.54 -35.86 -22.38
N ARG A 698 -22.15 -36.82 -21.65
CA ARG A 698 -22.79 -38.01 -22.24
C ARG A 698 -23.99 -37.71 -23.14
N GLU A 699 -24.54 -36.49 -23.07
CA GLU A 699 -25.62 -35.99 -23.92
C GLU A 699 -25.14 -35.57 -25.32
N LEU A 700 -23.84 -35.69 -25.61
CA LEU A 700 -23.19 -35.33 -26.86
C LEU A 700 -22.59 -36.56 -27.55
N THR A 701 -22.49 -36.49 -28.88
CA THR A 701 -21.85 -37.52 -29.70
C THR A 701 -20.51 -36.99 -30.21
N PRO A 702 -19.38 -37.70 -30.01
CA PRO A 702 -18.10 -37.28 -30.56
C PRO A 702 -18.06 -37.46 -32.08
N ALA A 703 -17.35 -36.57 -32.76
CA ALA A 703 -16.93 -36.81 -34.13
C ALA A 703 -16.04 -38.07 -34.19
N ARG A 704 -16.08 -38.80 -35.31
CA ARG A 704 -15.46 -40.14 -35.46
C ARG A 704 -13.97 -40.16 -35.10
N GLU A 705 -13.27 -39.05 -35.34
CA GLU A 705 -11.84 -38.85 -35.09
C GLU A 705 -11.51 -38.62 -33.60
N ALA A 706 -12.51 -38.34 -32.78
CA ALA A 706 -12.35 -37.99 -31.37
C ALA A 706 -12.72 -39.13 -30.38
N GLN A 707 -13.02 -40.33 -30.89
CA GLN A 707 -13.58 -41.44 -30.11
C GLN A 707 -12.65 -41.91 -28.97
N GLU A 708 -11.33 -41.92 -29.17
CA GLU A 708 -10.37 -42.39 -28.16
C GLU A 708 -10.24 -41.40 -27.00
N VAL A 709 -10.01 -40.12 -27.30
CA VAL A 709 -9.95 -39.03 -26.31
C VAL A 709 -11.26 -38.97 -25.52
N TRP A 710 -12.39 -39.16 -26.21
CA TRP A 710 -13.72 -39.27 -25.61
C TRP A 710 -13.85 -40.40 -24.60
N GLN A 711 -13.40 -41.61 -24.94
CA GLN A 711 -13.46 -42.75 -24.03
C GLN A 711 -12.57 -42.54 -22.79
N SER A 712 -11.36 -41.99 -22.96
CA SER A 712 -10.51 -41.67 -21.80
C SER A 712 -11.17 -40.65 -20.87
N LEU A 713 -11.76 -39.58 -21.43
CA LEU A 713 -12.53 -38.59 -20.67
C LEU A 713 -13.68 -39.21 -19.86
N LEU A 714 -14.42 -40.15 -20.47
CA LEU A 714 -15.53 -40.84 -19.79
C LEU A 714 -15.08 -41.77 -18.65
N THR A 715 -13.86 -42.30 -18.73
CA THR A 715 -13.24 -43.09 -17.64
C THR A 715 -12.64 -42.24 -16.52
N GLY A 716 -12.78 -40.92 -16.60
CA GLY A 716 -12.46 -39.97 -15.53
C GLY A 716 -11.03 -39.42 -15.56
N TRP A 717 -10.20 -39.79 -16.54
CA TRP A 717 -8.82 -39.30 -16.61
C TRP A 717 -8.46 -38.92 -18.05
N LEU A 718 -7.99 -37.70 -18.22
CA LEU A 718 -7.25 -37.36 -19.43
C LEU A 718 -5.89 -38.08 -19.39
N PRO A 719 -5.46 -38.74 -20.48
CA PRO A 719 -4.06 -39.12 -20.65
C PRO A 719 -3.20 -37.88 -20.42
N SER A 720 -1.98 -38.02 -19.91
CA SER A 720 -1.08 -36.87 -19.66
C SER A 720 -0.98 -35.98 -20.91
N VAL A 721 -1.61 -34.79 -20.85
CA VAL A 721 -1.61 -33.77 -21.93
C VAL A 721 -0.47 -32.80 -21.73
#